data_AF-A0A420W0W5-F1
#
_entry.id   AF-A0A420W0W5-F1
#
_cell.length_a   1.000
_cell.length_b   1.000
_cell.length_c   1.000
_cell.angle_alpha   90.00
_cell.angle_beta   90.00
_cell.angle_gamma   90.00
#
_symmetry.space_group_name_H-M   'P 1'
#
loop_
_entity.id
_entity.type
_entity.pdbx_description
1 polymer ?
#
loop_
_entity_poly.entity_id
_entity_poly.type
_entity_poly.pdbx_seq_one_letter_code
_entity_poly.pdbx_strand_id
1 'polypeptide(L)'
;MKRIVWLLWLLLLSIPLYPQQAKVTMIGTPKGIYIDVNDLEMAKKGYVVLRKGSGEDEFALIRHIVALQSIATVQQRIKELLFIFPESGSLSDSLAQSLWQAWEDPLKQQQYLSLQIPQIRIGFGLGLIDTTAVLGKDYSYKIVAVDGSEYNANMTYRLPKVDFSAIKSIEVDPGEAFPILRFRSAIGQAAPLFDVFRRVRGSGSEFRPVYSTRGISGNSQNDSIIYYLQDTTALQSVRYEYCLIGKDLFGNLGTSSDTVSLQVGGFRNINRGFNVRTAAIDGGIKIYWEPLEQRYALQNILLYRSDNYDTNYQLLATVPVTDTSYIDQSVRAGKSYYYQLVMQGESGVSFPTARVSGIATGIVNILPPTRVHAYMKENLPALDWQHMDSINVAGFYIYRSFDANGKLSQISNFIPYHAEQQSYHYQDSSATIGDVISYYAIAAVSHTQSLSPLSEVVKLSIPKGAKMEIAAPRQLRYLWLDRERISITWYDMEKILNGVNYYQVYRKSKDEISFPTSVFAKVETNEFVDTLSQAGSYDYAIQVVIDSARTSALSSAIQVEKVVDKPLAPLKIRLYMADDSKLLIQWDRSATAMKAYNIYRSAGKADPELVKTIPGSQFEYLDAEIKKDNMYYYFVTSVDSNSIESERSQLVFYGE
;
A
#
# COMPACT_ATOMS: atom_id res chain seq x y z
N MET A 1 -9.38 28.76 -8.83
CA MET A 1 -10.79 28.50 -9.18
C MET A 1 -11.49 29.82 -9.39
N LYS A 2 -12.03 30.05 -10.59
CA LYS A 2 -12.73 31.29 -10.97
C LYS A 2 -13.95 31.46 -10.07
N ARG A 3 -14.05 32.61 -9.38
CA ARG A 3 -15.27 33.08 -8.69
C ARG A 3 -16.34 33.35 -9.74
N ILE A 4 -17.07 32.29 -10.11
CA ILE A 4 -18.16 32.23 -11.08
C ILE A 4 -19.16 31.31 -10.35
N VAL A 5 -20.40 31.65 -10.02
CA VAL A 5 -21.32 32.69 -10.46
C VAL A 5 -22.46 32.60 -9.42
N TRP A 6 -22.72 33.67 -8.67
CA TRP A 6 -23.86 33.72 -7.74
C TRP A 6 -25.17 34.16 -8.43
N LEU A 7 -25.10 34.54 -9.72
CA LEU A 7 -26.20 35.21 -10.42
C LEU A 7 -26.84 34.42 -11.59
N LEU A 8 -26.22 33.37 -12.16
CA LEU A 8 -26.84 32.60 -13.28
C LEU A 8 -27.69 31.40 -12.85
N TRP A 9 -27.70 30.99 -11.58
CA TRP A 9 -28.49 29.82 -11.15
C TRP A 9 -29.90 30.14 -10.64
N LEU A 10 -30.30 31.41 -10.59
CA LEU A 10 -31.66 31.84 -10.27
C LEU A 10 -32.68 31.60 -11.42
N LEU A 11 -32.23 31.04 -12.54
CA LEU A 11 -33.04 30.77 -13.74
C LEU A 11 -34.02 29.58 -13.63
N LEU A 12 -34.04 28.83 -12.52
CA LEU A 12 -34.80 27.57 -12.39
C LEU A 12 -35.92 27.57 -11.35
N LEU A 13 -36.17 28.69 -10.66
CA LEU A 13 -37.32 28.80 -9.76
C LEU A 13 -38.48 29.42 -10.54
N SER A 14 -39.41 28.59 -11.00
CA SER A 14 -40.68 29.04 -11.57
C SER A 14 -41.48 29.75 -10.47
N ILE A 15 -41.49 31.07 -10.49
CA ILE A 15 -42.35 31.88 -9.62
C ILE A 15 -43.75 31.91 -10.24
N PRO A 16 -44.83 31.62 -9.49
CA PRO A 16 -46.19 31.78 -9.99
C PRO A 16 -46.46 33.24 -10.35
N LEU A 17 -47.08 33.47 -11.51
CA LEU A 17 -47.63 34.75 -11.94
C LEU A 17 -48.70 35.20 -10.92
N TYR A 18 -48.32 36.13 -10.03
CA TYR A 18 -49.29 36.79 -9.15
C TYR A 18 -50.10 37.86 -9.93
N PRO A 19 -51.39 38.04 -9.60
CA PRO A 19 -52.27 39.03 -10.23
C PRO A 19 -51.82 40.46 -9.92
N GLN A 20 -52.20 41.39 -10.81
CA GLN A 20 -51.92 42.84 -10.82
C GLN A 20 -51.20 43.37 -9.56
N GLN A 21 -49.86 43.33 -9.60
CA GLN A 21 -49.00 43.66 -8.46
C GLN A 21 -49.25 45.12 -8.03
N ALA A 22 -49.46 45.34 -6.73
CA ALA A 22 -49.59 46.70 -6.20
C ALA A 22 -48.37 47.54 -6.61
N LYS A 23 -48.60 48.80 -6.98
CA LYS A 23 -47.52 49.70 -7.44
C LYS A 23 -46.39 49.86 -6.43
N VAL A 24 -46.67 49.64 -5.14
CA VAL A 24 -45.68 49.58 -4.08
C VAL A 24 -45.89 48.31 -3.27
N THR A 25 -44.81 47.53 -3.10
CA THR A 25 -44.78 46.34 -2.23
C THR A 25 -43.69 46.50 -1.17
N MET A 26 -43.96 46.06 0.06
CA MET A 26 -43.03 46.21 1.17
C MET A 26 -42.78 44.87 1.87
N ILE A 27 -41.53 44.61 2.23
CA ILE A 27 -41.10 43.37 2.87
C ILE A 27 -40.17 43.73 4.05
N GLY A 28 -40.42 43.14 5.22
CA GLY A 28 -39.49 43.25 6.34
C GLY A 28 -38.22 42.44 6.09
N THR A 29 -37.07 43.03 6.40
CA THR A 29 -35.75 42.39 6.29
C THR A 29 -35.03 42.52 7.63
N PRO A 30 -33.96 41.75 7.91
CA PRO A 30 -33.17 41.93 9.13
C PRO A 30 -32.48 43.30 9.25
N LYS A 31 -32.45 44.10 8.17
CA LYS A 31 -31.76 45.39 8.09
C LYS A 31 -32.69 46.60 7.91
N GLY A 32 -34.01 46.39 7.91
CA GLY A 32 -35.00 47.44 7.70
C GLY A 32 -36.18 46.98 6.85
N ILE A 33 -37.00 47.92 6.39
CA ILE A 33 -38.10 47.63 5.46
C ILE A 33 -37.60 47.82 4.02
N TYR A 34 -37.67 46.75 3.22
CA TYR A 34 -37.49 46.84 1.76
C TYR A 34 -38.78 47.35 1.13
N ILE A 35 -38.65 48.42 0.33
CA ILE A 35 -39.74 49.06 -0.39
C ILE A 35 -39.45 48.89 -1.88
N ASP A 36 -40.39 48.30 -2.58
CA ASP A 36 -40.31 48.01 -3.99
C ASP A 36 -41.38 48.77 -4.75
N VAL A 37 -40.94 49.69 -5.59
CA VAL A 37 -41.76 50.54 -6.44
C VAL A 37 -41.85 49.85 -7.80
N ASN A 38 -42.97 49.17 -8.04
CA ASN A 38 -43.28 48.45 -9.27
C ASN A 38 -43.71 49.40 -10.42
N ASP A 39 -43.07 50.56 -10.54
CA ASP A 39 -43.37 51.58 -11.55
C ASP A 39 -42.08 52.07 -12.22
N LEU A 40 -41.82 51.56 -13.43
CA LEU A 40 -40.59 51.83 -14.17
C LEU A 40 -40.50 53.29 -14.63
N GLU A 41 -41.63 53.90 -14.99
CA GLU A 41 -41.65 55.30 -15.42
C GLU A 41 -41.32 56.23 -14.23
N MET A 42 -41.77 55.87 -13.03
CA MET A 42 -41.40 56.55 -11.80
C MET A 42 -39.88 56.43 -11.53
N ALA A 43 -39.29 55.25 -11.68
CA ALA A 43 -37.84 55.07 -11.53
C ALA A 43 -37.01 55.83 -12.59
N LYS A 44 -37.52 55.95 -13.83
CA LYS A 44 -36.87 56.73 -14.90
C LYS A 44 -36.86 58.24 -14.63
N LYS A 45 -37.89 58.77 -13.96
CA LYS A 45 -37.98 60.21 -13.62
C LYS A 45 -37.38 60.54 -12.25
N GLY A 46 -37.32 59.57 -11.35
CA GLY A 46 -36.98 59.75 -9.94
C GLY A 46 -38.22 59.98 -9.08
N TYR A 47 -38.07 59.79 -7.76
CA TYR A 47 -39.15 59.93 -6.78
C TYR A 47 -38.61 60.13 -5.37
N VAL A 48 -39.49 60.56 -4.46
CA VAL A 48 -39.19 60.77 -3.05
C VAL A 48 -39.95 59.78 -2.19
N VAL A 49 -39.28 59.22 -1.19
CA VAL A 49 -39.91 58.35 -0.20
C VAL A 49 -39.94 59.04 1.15
N LEU A 50 -41.16 59.20 1.65
CA LEU A 50 -41.48 59.77 2.95
C LEU A 50 -42.06 58.69 3.85
N ARG A 51 -41.82 58.80 5.16
CA ARG A 51 -42.35 57.88 6.18
C ARG A 51 -42.95 58.64 7.35
N LYS A 52 -44.00 58.08 7.92
CA LYS A 52 -44.67 58.52 9.13
C LYS A 52 -44.85 57.31 10.07
N GLY A 53 -44.36 57.41 11.30
CA GLY A 53 -44.56 56.41 12.34
C GLY A 53 -45.93 56.50 13.02
N SER A 54 -46.34 55.44 13.72
CA SER A 54 -47.56 55.46 14.55
C SER A 54 -47.47 56.54 15.64
N GLY A 55 -48.39 57.52 15.59
CA GLY A 55 -48.44 58.66 16.53
C GLY A 55 -47.62 59.89 16.13
N GLU A 56 -46.91 59.86 14.99
CA GLU A 56 -46.34 61.08 14.40
C GLU A 56 -47.44 61.84 13.65
N ASP A 57 -47.29 63.16 13.47
CA ASP A 57 -48.25 63.98 12.71
C ASP A 57 -47.80 64.24 11.27
N GLU A 58 -46.50 64.38 11.04
CA GLU A 58 -45.90 64.73 9.75
C GLU A 58 -45.08 63.58 9.13
N PHE A 59 -44.91 63.65 7.81
CA PHE A 59 -44.09 62.72 7.04
C PHE A 59 -42.64 63.20 6.98
N ALA A 60 -41.69 62.36 7.40
CA ALA A 60 -40.25 62.63 7.31
C ALA A 60 -39.63 62.05 6.03
N LEU A 61 -38.64 62.75 5.47
CA LEU A 61 -37.86 62.30 4.32
C LEU A 61 -36.95 61.13 4.69
N ILE A 62 -37.17 59.98 4.03
CA ILE A 62 -36.26 58.83 4.12
C ILE A 62 -35.19 58.93 3.05
N ARG A 63 -35.59 59.09 1.78
CA ARG A 63 -34.65 59.09 0.66
C ARG A 63 -35.22 59.76 -0.59
N HIS A 64 -34.35 60.46 -1.31
CA HIS A 64 -34.60 60.96 -2.66
C HIS A 64 -33.93 60.03 -3.67
N ILE A 65 -34.72 59.40 -4.55
CA ILE A 65 -34.24 58.50 -5.59
C ILE A 65 -34.13 59.27 -6.90
N VAL A 66 -32.90 59.52 -7.34
CA VAL A 66 -32.61 60.21 -8.60
C VAL A 66 -32.80 59.27 -9.80
N ALA A 67 -33.16 59.78 -10.97
CA ALA A 67 -33.17 58.99 -12.21
C ALA A 67 -31.80 58.34 -12.52
N LEU A 68 -31.81 57.18 -13.17
CA LEU A 68 -30.61 56.55 -13.71
C LEU A 68 -30.14 57.28 -14.96
N GLN A 69 -29.12 58.12 -14.80
CA GLN A 69 -28.55 58.93 -15.87
C GLN A 69 -27.16 58.46 -16.32
N SER A 70 -26.46 57.66 -15.51
CA SER A 70 -25.13 57.14 -15.85
C SER A 70 -24.81 55.82 -15.13
N ILE A 71 -23.80 55.11 -15.63
CA ILE A 71 -23.21 53.93 -14.97
C ILE A 71 -22.70 54.26 -13.55
N ALA A 72 -22.23 55.48 -13.29
CA ALA A 72 -21.76 55.88 -11.96
C ALA A 72 -22.89 55.83 -10.92
N THR A 73 -24.12 56.19 -11.31
CA THR A 73 -25.32 56.09 -10.46
C THR A 73 -25.63 54.61 -10.13
N VAL A 74 -25.48 53.71 -11.11
CA VAL A 74 -25.64 52.26 -10.89
C VAL A 74 -24.59 51.74 -9.91
N GLN A 75 -23.31 52.11 -10.13
CA GLN A 75 -22.20 51.71 -9.26
C GLN A 75 -22.39 52.22 -7.83
N GLN A 76 -22.87 53.45 -7.64
CA GLN A 76 -23.16 54.00 -6.32
C GLN A 76 -24.24 53.17 -5.61
N ARG A 77 -25.36 52.88 -6.27
CA ARG A 77 -26.45 52.07 -5.71
C ARG A 77 -26.00 50.66 -5.34
N ILE A 78 -25.17 50.06 -6.19
CA ILE A 78 -24.56 48.75 -5.95
C ILE A 78 -23.57 48.76 -4.78
N LYS A 79 -22.82 49.85 -4.59
CA LYS A 79 -21.94 50.00 -3.42
C LYS A 79 -22.73 50.18 -2.13
N GLU A 80 -23.83 50.93 -2.16
CA GLU A 80 -24.72 51.07 -1.00
C GLU A 80 -25.40 49.73 -0.65
N LEU A 81 -25.75 48.92 -1.65
CA LEU A 81 -26.27 47.57 -1.50
C LEU A 81 -25.33 46.63 -0.75
N LEU A 82 -24.02 46.74 -0.98
CA LEU A 82 -22.98 45.93 -0.32
C LEU A 82 -22.95 46.11 1.20
N PHE A 83 -23.32 47.30 1.70
CA PHE A 83 -23.43 47.57 3.13
C PHE A 83 -24.67 46.90 3.75
N ILE A 84 -25.74 46.78 2.97
CA ILE A 84 -27.05 46.30 3.45
C ILE A 84 -27.19 44.78 3.25
N PHE A 85 -26.65 44.24 2.15
CA PHE A 85 -26.58 42.82 1.81
C PHE A 85 -25.12 42.40 1.54
N PRO A 86 -24.30 42.24 2.59
CA PRO A 86 -22.89 41.86 2.43
C PRO A 86 -22.71 40.49 1.75
N GLU A 87 -23.77 39.67 1.78
CA GLU A 87 -23.81 38.31 1.26
C GLU A 87 -24.03 38.23 -0.25
N SER A 88 -24.36 39.34 -0.90
CA SER A 88 -24.42 39.44 -2.36
C SER A 88 -23.05 39.39 -3.03
N GLY A 89 -21.97 39.36 -2.23
CA GLY A 89 -20.58 39.40 -2.69
C GLY A 89 -20.19 40.79 -3.20
N SER A 90 -18.89 40.98 -3.50
CA SER A 90 -18.44 42.16 -4.26
C SER A 90 -19.06 42.09 -5.65
N LEU A 91 -20.20 42.76 -5.84
CA LEU A 91 -20.78 42.95 -7.16
C LEU A 91 -19.72 43.70 -7.98
N SER A 92 -19.12 43.01 -8.94
CA SER A 92 -18.02 43.53 -9.74
C SER A 92 -18.50 44.69 -10.61
N ASP A 93 -17.58 45.58 -11.01
CA ASP A 93 -17.89 46.63 -11.99
C ASP A 93 -18.57 46.09 -13.26
N SER A 94 -18.31 44.82 -13.60
CA SER A 94 -18.99 44.12 -14.69
C SER A 94 -20.50 43.93 -14.50
N LEU A 95 -21.01 43.72 -13.28
CA LEU A 95 -22.45 43.66 -13.04
C LEU A 95 -23.09 45.04 -13.17
N ALA A 96 -22.45 46.08 -12.63
CA ALA A 96 -22.91 47.45 -12.81
C ALA A 96 -23.02 47.81 -14.31
N GLN A 97 -22.05 47.35 -15.11
CA GLN A 97 -22.07 47.54 -16.55
C GLN A 97 -23.15 46.72 -17.26
N SER A 98 -23.38 45.46 -16.85
CA SER A 98 -24.48 44.65 -17.38
C SER A 98 -25.85 45.24 -17.05
N LEU A 99 -26.03 45.76 -15.82
CA LEU A 99 -27.25 46.44 -15.41
C LEU A 99 -27.45 47.75 -16.16
N TRP A 100 -26.38 48.53 -16.38
CA TRP A 100 -26.44 49.74 -17.21
C TRP A 100 -26.86 49.42 -18.65
N GLN A 101 -26.24 48.42 -19.29
CA GLN A 101 -26.63 47.98 -20.62
C GLN A 101 -28.07 47.44 -20.67
N ALA A 102 -28.51 46.75 -19.61
CA ALA A 102 -29.88 46.27 -19.49
C ALA A 102 -30.87 47.42 -19.24
N TRP A 103 -30.43 48.55 -18.68
CA TRP A 103 -31.27 49.74 -18.53
C TRP A 103 -31.51 50.45 -19.86
N GLU A 104 -30.51 50.45 -20.75
CA GLU A 104 -30.59 51.06 -22.09
C GLU A 104 -31.35 50.20 -23.10
N ASP A 105 -31.41 48.87 -22.89
CA ASP A 105 -32.04 47.91 -23.79
C ASP A 105 -33.36 47.37 -23.18
N PRO A 106 -34.54 47.74 -23.74
CA PRO A 106 -35.84 47.33 -23.20
C PRO A 106 -36.05 45.81 -23.10
N LEU A 107 -35.42 45.02 -23.99
CA LEU A 107 -35.57 43.56 -23.98
C LEU A 107 -34.79 42.95 -22.81
N LYS A 108 -33.56 43.41 -22.61
CA LYS A 108 -32.74 43.01 -21.45
C LYS A 108 -33.35 43.54 -20.15
N GLN A 109 -33.91 44.74 -20.15
CA GLN A 109 -34.59 45.31 -18.99
C GLN A 109 -35.68 44.36 -18.47
N GLN A 110 -36.55 43.88 -19.35
CA GLN A 110 -37.60 42.92 -18.98
C GLN A 110 -37.03 41.60 -18.46
N GLN A 111 -35.97 41.09 -19.10
CA GLN A 111 -35.30 39.85 -18.68
C GLN A 111 -34.71 39.95 -17.26
N TYR A 112 -34.14 41.09 -16.88
CA TYR A 112 -33.57 41.30 -15.54
C TYR A 112 -34.66 41.54 -14.49
N LEU A 113 -35.72 42.28 -14.87
CA LEU A 113 -36.84 42.56 -13.96
C LEU A 113 -37.67 41.32 -13.64
N SER A 114 -37.77 40.36 -14.57
CA SER A 114 -38.51 39.10 -14.34
C SER A 114 -37.87 38.22 -13.26
N LEU A 115 -36.58 38.40 -12.96
CA LEU A 115 -35.88 37.65 -11.91
C LEU A 115 -36.30 38.06 -10.48
N GLN A 116 -36.93 39.24 -10.33
CA GLN A 116 -37.37 39.79 -9.03
C GLN A 116 -36.28 39.82 -7.93
N ILE A 117 -35.01 39.86 -8.33
CA ILE A 117 -33.87 39.88 -7.40
C ILE A 117 -33.75 41.29 -6.78
N PRO A 118 -33.82 41.45 -5.45
CA PRO A 118 -33.85 42.78 -4.79
C PRO A 118 -32.68 43.68 -5.16
N GLN A 119 -31.48 43.09 -5.32
CA GLN A 119 -30.26 43.81 -5.71
C GLN A 119 -30.38 44.41 -7.12
N ILE A 120 -31.01 43.70 -8.06
CA ILE A 120 -31.24 44.18 -9.43
C ILE A 120 -32.25 45.32 -9.40
N ARG A 121 -33.34 45.18 -8.63
CA ARG A 121 -34.39 46.20 -8.53
C ARG A 121 -33.88 47.48 -7.87
N ILE A 122 -33.06 47.38 -6.83
CA ILE A 122 -32.39 48.53 -6.23
C ILE A 122 -31.42 49.18 -7.22
N GLY A 123 -30.66 48.38 -7.99
CA GLY A 123 -29.82 48.89 -9.09
C GLY A 123 -30.60 49.75 -10.08
N PHE A 124 -31.79 49.29 -10.49
CA PHE A 124 -32.73 50.01 -11.35
C PHE A 124 -33.51 51.14 -10.66
N GLY A 125 -33.29 51.38 -9.36
CA GLY A 125 -34.00 52.42 -8.61
C GLY A 125 -35.46 52.10 -8.31
N LEU A 126 -35.87 50.85 -8.51
CA LEU A 126 -37.20 50.36 -8.16
C LEU A 126 -37.25 49.97 -6.68
N GLY A 127 -36.14 49.48 -6.13
CA GLY A 127 -36.04 49.11 -4.72
C GLY A 127 -35.30 50.14 -3.87
N LEU A 128 -35.66 50.24 -2.60
CA LEU A 128 -34.86 50.85 -1.54
C LEU A 128 -35.06 50.13 -0.20
N ILE A 129 -34.21 50.43 0.78
CA ILE A 129 -34.35 49.93 2.14
C ILE A 129 -34.36 51.08 3.13
N ASP A 130 -35.40 51.15 3.95
CA ASP A 130 -35.45 52.02 5.12
C ASP A 130 -34.76 51.31 6.29
N THR A 131 -33.47 51.61 6.48
CA THR A 131 -32.65 51.07 7.56
C THR A 131 -32.93 51.70 8.92
N THR A 132 -33.75 52.75 8.98
CA THR A 132 -34.08 53.45 10.23
C THR A 132 -35.38 52.93 10.87
N ALA A 133 -36.08 52.01 10.22
CA ALA A 133 -37.28 51.37 10.74
C ALA A 133 -36.95 50.47 11.95
N VAL A 134 -37.81 50.48 12.97
CA VAL A 134 -37.66 49.69 14.19
C VAL A 134 -38.63 48.51 14.18
N LEU A 135 -38.09 47.30 14.42
CA LEU A 135 -38.86 46.06 14.38
C LEU A 135 -40.05 46.12 15.36
N GLY A 136 -41.22 45.69 14.90
CA GLY A 136 -42.48 45.67 15.66
C GLY A 136 -43.32 46.94 15.57
N LYS A 137 -42.83 48.01 14.95
CA LYS A 137 -43.59 49.27 14.78
C LYS A 137 -44.39 49.32 13.48
N ASP A 138 -45.44 50.13 13.47
CA ASP A 138 -46.26 50.45 12.30
C ASP A 138 -45.79 51.74 11.63
N TYR A 139 -45.74 51.70 10.30
CA TYR A 139 -45.31 52.81 9.46
C TYR A 139 -46.28 53.03 8.29
N SER A 140 -46.51 54.30 7.97
CA SER A 140 -47.14 54.76 6.74
C SER A 140 -46.06 55.37 5.84
N TYR A 141 -45.96 54.88 4.61
CA TYR A 141 -45.06 55.39 3.59
C TYR A 141 -45.84 56.15 2.53
N LYS A 142 -45.27 57.25 2.07
CA LYS A 142 -45.76 58.04 0.94
C LYS A 142 -44.63 58.16 -0.09
N ILE A 143 -44.90 57.69 -1.31
CA ILE A 143 -43.99 57.73 -2.44
C ILE A 143 -44.52 58.77 -3.43
N VAL A 144 -43.74 59.82 -3.69
CA VAL A 144 -44.13 60.97 -4.52
C VAL A 144 -43.26 61.02 -5.77
N ALA A 145 -43.86 60.93 -6.95
CA ALA A 145 -43.16 61.08 -8.22
C ALA A 145 -42.83 62.54 -8.51
N VAL A 146 -41.88 62.77 -9.40
CA VAL A 146 -41.56 64.10 -9.94
C VAL A 146 -42.74 64.74 -10.69
N ASP A 147 -43.67 63.94 -11.23
CA ASP A 147 -44.89 64.44 -11.89
C ASP A 147 -46.08 64.69 -10.92
N GLY A 148 -45.85 64.56 -9.61
CA GLY A 148 -46.85 64.82 -8.57
C GLY A 148 -47.76 63.63 -8.24
N SER A 149 -47.59 62.48 -8.89
CA SER A 149 -48.32 61.26 -8.51
C SER A 149 -47.89 60.73 -7.14
N GLU A 150 -48.87 60.43 -6.28
CA GLU A 150 -48.64 59.93 -4.92
C GLU A 150 -49.14 58.49 -4.75
N TYR A 151 -48.32 57.64 -4.11
CA TYR A 151 -48.70 56.31 -3.65
C TYR A 151 -48.50 56.18 -2.15
N ASN A 152 -49.55 55.78 -1.44
CA ASN A 152 -49.49 55.55 0.00
C ASN A 152 -49.52 54.05 0.28
N ALA A 153 -48.71 53.61 1.23
CA ALA A 153 -48.68 52.22 1.65
C ALA A 153 -48.40 52.11 3.16
N ASN A 154 -49.07 51.18 3.84
CA ASN A 154 -48.89 50.95 5.28
C ASN A 154 -48.22 49.59 5.52
N MET A 155 -47.33 49.50 6.51
CA MET A 155 -46.62 48.27 6.86
C MET A 155 -46.34 48.21 8.36
N THR A 156 -46.66 47.07 8.99
CA THR A 156 -46.10 46.70 10.29
C THR A 156 -44.75 46.02 10.06
N TYR A 157 -43.67 46.57 10.62
CA TYR A 157 -42.35 45.99 10.43
C TYR A 157 -42.22 44.67 11.20
N ARG A 158 -42.35 43.55 10.51
CA ARG A 158 -42.10 42.20 11.03
C ARG A 158 -41.24 41.44 10.02
N LEU A 159 -40.42 40.52 10.53
CA LEU A 159 -39.69 39.61 9.66
C LEU A 159 -40.65 38.53 9.17
N PRO A 160 -40.78 38.31 7.85
CA PRO A 160 -41.60 37.23 7.33
C PRO A 160 -41.01 35.89 7.78
N LYS A 161 -41.89 34.95 8.12
CA LYS A 161 -41.50 33.56 8.33
C LYS A 161 -41.43 32.90 6.96
N VAL A 162 -40.24 32.53 6.53
CA VAL A 162 -40.03 31.87 5.24
C VAL A 162 -39.96 30.37 5.47
N ASP A 163 -40.78 29.61 4.74
CA ASP A 163 -40.76 28.16 4.76
C ASP A 163 -40.04 27.65 3.51
N PHE A 164 -39.04 26.81 3.72
CA PHE A 164 -38.23 26.22 2.66
C PHE A 164 -38.33 24.71 2.73
N SER A 165 -38.11 24.06 1.59
CA SER A 165 -37.87 22.62 1.54
C SER A 165 -36.78 22.20 2.53
N ALA A 166 -36.99 21.08 3.21
CA ALA A 166 -36.07 20.60 4.24
C ALA A 166 -34.66 20.33 3.67
N ILE A 167 -33.66 20.91 4.33
CA ILE A 167 -32.23 20.71 4.02
C ILE A 167 -31.73 19.52 4.84
N LYS A 168 -31.20 18.49 4.18
CA LYS A 168 -30.68 17.27 4.82
C LYS A 168 -29.24 16.99 4.43
N SER A 169 -28.42 16.57 5.39
CA SER A 169 -27.04 16.15 5.10
C SER A 169 -27.01 14.92 4.19
N ILE A 170 -26.06 14.93 3.25
CA ILE A 170 -25.82 13.81 2.32
C ILE A 170 -24.36 13.39 2.31
N GLU A 171 -23.44 14.28 2.68
CA GLU A 171 -22.01 14.02 2.76
C GLU A 171 -21.43 14.78 3.93
N VAL A 172 -20.73 14.06 4.80
CA VAL A 172 -20.02 14.60 5.96
C VAL A 172 -18.60 14.09 5.88
N ASP A 173 -17.72 14.86 5.23
CA ASP A 173 -16.29 14.55 5.17
C ASP A 173 -15.55 15.39 6.24
N PRO A 174 -14.97 14.77 7.27
CA PRO A 174 -14.25 15.51 8.30
C PRO A 174 -12.97 16.18 7.79
N GLY A 175 -12.38 15.65 6.71
CA GLY A 175 -11.14 16.12 6.08
C GLY A 175 -9.88 16.09 6.97
N GLU A 176 -8.71 16.09 6.33
CA GLU A 176 -7.41 16.13 7.01
C GLU A 176 -7.07 17.55 7.50
N ALA A 177 -7.35 18.55 6.67
CA ALA A 177 -7.09 19.97 7.00
C ALA A 177 -8.37 20.72 7.41
N PHE A 178 -9.50 20.42 6.77
CA PHE A 178 -10.78 21.09 6.99
C PHE A 178 -11.93 20.18 6.57
N PRO A 179 -13.11 20.30 7.21
CA PRO A 179 -14.27 19.51 6.82
C PRO A 179 -14.92 20.04 5.55
N ILE A 180 -15.48 19.10 4.78
CA ILE A 180 -16.29 19.35 3.59
C ILE A 180 -17.66 18.72 3.84
N LEU A 181 -18.73 19.53 3.80
CA LEU A 181 -20.09 19.05 4.00
C LEU A 181 -20.95 19.34 2.79
N ARG A 182 -21.86 18.41 2.48
CA ARG A 182 -22.91 18.61 1.49
C ARG A 182 -24.28 18.28 2.05
N PHE A 183 -25.23 19.12 1.70
CA PHE A 183 -26.63 19.00 2.07
C PHE A 183 -27.50 19.08 0.83
N ARG A 184 -28.68 18.48 0.88
CA ARG A 184 -29.64 18.40 -0.21
C ARG A 184 -31.00 18.93 0.22
N SER A 185 -31.66 19.64 -0.69
CA SER A 185 -33.07 20.07 -0.59
C SER A 185 -33.80 19.81 -1.91
N ALA A 186 -35.12 19.61 -1.84
CA ALA A 186 -35.96 19.55 -3.03
C ALA A 186 -36.02 20.91 -3.75
N ILE A 187 -36.01 20.92 -5.08
CA ILE A 187 -35.93 22.14 -5.89
C ILE A 187 -37.15 23.07 -5.74
N GLY A 188 -38.34 22.51 -5.50
CA GLY A 188 -39.62 23.24 -5.57
C GLY A 188 -39.77 24.43 -4.62
N GLN A 189 -38.96 24.50 -3.55
CA GLN A 189 -38.86 25.63 -2.59
C GLN A 189 -37.49 25.65 -1.89
N ALA A 190 -36.42 25.39 -2.64
CA ALA A 190 -35.08 25.41 -2.07
C ALA A 190 -34.70 26.84 -1.63
N ALA A 191 -34.03 26.96 -0.47
CA ALA A 191 -33.52 28.24 -0.01
C ALA A 191 -32.47 28.78 -1.00
N PRO A 192 -32.64 30.02 -1.53
CA PRO A 192 -31.74 30.59 -2.53
C PRO A 192 -30.39 31.01 -1.93
N LEU A 193 -30.33 31.24 -0.62
CA LEU A 193 -29.14 31.57 0.16
C LEU A 193 -29.14 30.73 1.45
N PHE A 194 -28.01 30.65 2.15
CA PHE A 194 -27.94 29.96 3.45
C PHE A 194 -26.79 30.46 4.34
N ASP A 195 -26.95 30.29 5.65
CA ASP A 195 -25.90 30.49 6.64
C ASP A 195 -25.44 29.19 7.29
N VAL A 196 -24.14 29.15 7.59
CA VAL A 196 -23.49 28.01 8.25
C VAL A 196 -23.28 28.35 9.71
N PHE A 197 -23.79 27.49 10.57
CA PHE A 197 -23.59 27.59 12.01
C PHE A 197 -22.74 26.44 12.50
N ARG A 198 -21.81 26.75 13.42
CA ARG A 198 -20.92 25.78 14.05
C ARG A 198 -20.90 25.98 15.55
N ARG A 199 -20.79 24.88 16.30
CA ARG A 199 -20.39 24.89 17.72
C ARG A 199 -19.39 23.79 18.02
N VAL A 200 -18.58 23.97 19.07
CA VAL A 200 -17.74 22.89 19.61
C VAL A 200 -18.63 21.93 20.41
N ARG A 201 -18.50 20.62 20.22
CA ARG A 201 -19.32 19.63 20.92
C ARG A 201 -18.95 19.58 22.41
N GLY A 202 -19.95 19.80 23.27
CA GLY A 202 -19.80 19.85 24.72
C GLY A 202 -20.93 20.69 25.34
N SER A 203 -21.31 20.41 26.59
CA SER A 203 -22.48 21.02 27.22
C SER A 203 -22.27 22.53 27.47
N GLY A 204 -22.99 23.37 26.70
CA GLY A 204 -23.10 24.82 26.94
C GLY A 204 -22.73 25.73 25.76
N SER A 205 -22.23 25.19 24.64
CA SER A 205 -21.86 26.00 23.47
C SER A 205 -23.08 26.29 22.56
N GLU A 206 -23.31 27.57 22.31
CA GLU A 206 -24.29 28.02 21.32
C GLU A 206 -23.73 27.92 19.90
N PHE A 207 -24.63 27.69 18.94
CA PHE A 207 -24.32 27.78 17.52
C PHE A 207 -23.94 29.20 17.15
N ARG A 208 -22.76 29.37 16.53
CA ARG A 208 -22.28 30.66 16.03
C ARG A 208 -22.15 30.63 14.51
N PRO A 209 -22.45 31.74 13.82
CA PRO A 209 -22.24 31.83 12.38
C PRO A 209 -20.75 31.69 12.07
N VAL A 210 -20.44 30.95 10.99
CA VAL A 210 -19.06 30.76 10.51
C VAL A 210 -18.96 31.20 9.07
N TYR A 211 -17.94 32.00 8.78
CA TYR A 211 -17.57 32.36 7.42
C TYR A 211 -16.76 31.22 6.81
N SER A 212 -17.43 30.38 6.04
CA SER A 212 -16.84 29.26 5.32
C SER A 212 -16.88 29.50 3.80
N THR A 213 -16.02 28.81 3.06
CA THR A 213 -16.21 28.69 1.61
C THR A 213 -17.49 27.90 1.39
N ARG A 214 -18.42 28.42 0.59
CA ARG A 214 -19.77 27.86 0.45
C ARG A 214 -20.38 28.16 -0.91
N GLY A 215 -21.35 27.35 -1.31
CA GLY A 215 -22.18 27.65 -2.47
C GLY A 215 -23.28 26.63 -2.71
N ILE A 216 -23.94 26.78 -3.85
CA ILE A 216 -25.18 26.07 -4.21
C ILE A 216 -25.05 25.58 -5.65
N SER A 217 -25.52 24.36 -5.92
CA SER A 217 -25.60 23.79 -7.28
C SER A 217 -26.80 22.88 -7.43
N GLY A 218 -27.45 22.85 -8.59
CA GLY A 218 -28.41 21.79 -8.91
C GLY A 218 -27.73 20.44 -9.07
N ASN A 219 -28.46 19.35 -8.87
CA ASN A 219 -27.99 18.02 -9.21
C ASN A 219 -28.15 17.73 -10.71
N SER A 220 -27.52 16.65 -11.19
CA SER A 220 -27.57 16.26 -12.60
C SER A 220 -28.97 15.94 -13.13
N GLN A 221 -29.89 15.55 -12.25
CA GLN A 221 -31.29 15.24 -12.57
C GLN A 221 -32.21 16.47 -12.48
N ASN A 222 -31.66 17.62 -12.06
CA ASN A 222 -32.34 18.90 -11.91
C ASN A 222 -33.60 18.86 -11.02
N ASP A 223 -33.65 17.94 -10.05
CA ASP A 223 -34.76 17.77 -9.09
C ASP A 223 -34.43 18.26 -7.67
N SER A 224 -33.13 18.48 -7.40
CA SER A 224 -32.60 18.78 -6.08
C SER A 224 -31.54 19.85 -6.13
N ILE A 225 -31.47 20.65 -5.07
CA ILE A 225 -30.42 21.62 -4.83
C ILE A 225 -29.44 21.05 -3.81
N ILE A 226 -28.14 21.17 -4.12
CA ILE A 226 -27.03 20.79 -3.27
C ILE A 226 -26.37 22.04 -2.69
N TYR A 227 -26.32 22.11 -1.38
CA TYR A 227 -25.56 23.10 -0.63
C TYR A 227 -24.20 22.48 -0.28
N TYR A 228 -23.11 23.16 -0.62
CA TYR A 228 -21.76 22.74 -0.26
C TYR A 228 -21.11 23.75 0.66
N LEU A 229 -20.34 23.27 1.63
CA LEU A 229 -19.52 24.11 2.50
C LEU A 229 -18.17 23.45 2.79
N GLN A 230 -17.16 24.30 2.98
CA GLN A 230 -15.80 23.94 3.34
C GLN A 230 -15.32 24.92 4.43
N ASP A 231 -15.09 24.42 5.63
CA ASP A 231 -14.73 25.24 6.80
C ASP A 231 -13.22 25.19 7.09
N THR A 232 -12.47 26.08 6.45
CA THR A 232 -11.01 26.20 6.66
C THR A 232 -10.62 26.79 8.01
N THR A 233 -11.58 27.19 8.84
CA THR A 233 -11.33 27.77 10.18
C THR A 233 -11.44 26.75 11.31
N ALA A 234 -11.80 25.51 10.99
CA ALA A 234 -11.98 24.46 11.97
C ALA A 234 -10.62 23.92 12.44
N LEU A 235 -10.46 23.77 13.76
CA LEU A 235 -9.22 23.28 14.34
C LEU A 235 -9.15 21.75 14.31
N GLN A 236 -7.97 21.22 14.01
CA GLN A 236 -7.71 19.78 14.06
C GLN A 236 -7.98 19.21 15.46
N SER A 237 -8.44 17.96 15.50
CA SER A 237 -8.82 17.22 16.71
C SER A 237 -9.94 17.84 17.55
N VAL A 238 -10.56 18.94 17.11
CA VAL A 238 -11.75 19.50 17.76
C VAL A 238 -13.01 18.91 17.14
N ARG A 239 -13.94 18.46 18.00
CA ARG A 239 -15.24 17.97 17.56
C ARG A 239 -16.22 19.13 17.45
N TYR A 240 -16.81 19.27 16.27
CA TYR A 240 -17.77 20.32 15.94
C TYR A 240 -19.13 19.74 15.55
N GLU A 241 -20.17 20.51 15.81
CA GLU A 241 -21.50 20.30 15.27
C GLU A 241 -21.84 21.44 14.30
N TYR A 242 -22.37 21.09 13.13
CA TYR A 242 -22.76 22.02 12.07
C TYR A 242 -24.25 21.89 11.76
N CYS A 243 -24.88 23.02 11.45
CA CYS A 243 -26.17 23.07 10.78
C CYS A 243 -26.20 24.23 9.79
N LEU A 244 -27.12 24.17 8.83
CA LEU A 244 -27.40 25.28 7.92
C LEU A 244 -28.77 25.84 8.20
N ILE A 245 -28.90 27.15 8.01
CA ILE A 245 -30.20 27.81 8.03
C ILE A 245 -30.38 28.46 6.66
N GLY A 246 -31.42 28.05 5.94
CA GLY A 246 -31.78 28.65 4.66
C GLY A 246 -32.24 30.09 4.85
N LYS A 247 -32.00 30.95 3.86
CA LYS A 247 -32.47 32.34 3.87
C LYS A 247 -32.96 32.80 2.50
N ASP A 248 -33.93 33.70 2.51
CA ASP A 248 -34.45 34.30 1.28
C ASP A 248 -33.47 35.35 0.71
N LEU A 249 -33.81 35.92 -0.45
CA LEU A 249 -32.99 36.97 -1.08
C LEU A 249 -32.95 38.29 -0.28
N PHE A 250 -33.82 38.43 0.73
CA PHE A 250 -33.92 39.58 1.64
C PHE A 250 -33.19 39.34 2.97
N GLY A 251 -32.62 38.15 3.18
CA GLY A 251 -31.88 37.76 4.39
C GLY A 251 -32.76 37.21 5.53
N ASN A 252 -34.06 37.00 5.32
CA ASN A 252 -34.93 36.39 6.33
C ASN A 252 -34.62 34.91 6.45
N LEU A 253 -34.38 34.45 7.68
CA LEU A 253 -34.04 33.07 7.99
C LEU A 253 -35.28 32.17 7.94
N GLY A 254 -35.11 30.98 7.37
CA GLY A 254 -36.11 29.92 7.35
C GLY A 254 -35.78 28.79 8.31
N THR A 255 -36.14 27.57 7.93
CA THR A 255 -35.94 26.35 8.73
C THR A 255 -34.46 25.91 8.74
N SER A 256 -34.02 25.37 9.89
CA SER A 256 -32.68 24.77 10.04
C SER A 256 -32.63 23.38 9.41
N SER A 257 -31.46 23.01 8.89
CA SER A 257 -31.14 21.64 8.51
C SER A 257 -31.06 20.71 9.72
N ASP A 258 -30.87 19.42 9.43
CA ASP A 258 -30.32 18.48 10.40
C ASP A 258 -28.93 18.92 10.90
N THR A 259 -28.56 18.46 12.10
CA THR A 259 -27.26 18.74 12.72
C THR A 259 -26.30 17.60 12.45
N VAL A 260 -25.10 17.93 11.95
CA VAL A 260 -24.03 16.96 11.71
C VAL A 260 -22.89 17.16 12.70
N SER A 261 -22.35 16.06 13.23
CA SER A 261 -21.23 16.07 14.18
C SER A 261 -20.01 15.41 13.54
N LEU A 262 -18.84 16.05 13.63
CA LEU A 262 -17.57 15.52 13.12
C LEU A 262 -16.38 16.03 13.93
N GLN A 263 -15.26 15.30 13.89
CA GLN A 263 -13.96 15.76 14.41
C GLN A 263 -13.02 15.99 13.22
N VAL A 264 -12.46 17.20 13.12
CA VAL A 264 -11.58 17.58 12.01
C VAL A 264 -10.22 16.93 12.16
N GLY A 265 -9.60 16.48 11.08
CA GLY A 265 -8.28 15.84 11.11
C GLY A 265 -8.31 14.31 11.21
N GLY A 266 -9.43 13.67 10.87
CA GLY A 266 -9.49 12.22 10.70
C GLY A 266 -8.76 11.80 9.43
N PHE A 267 -7.53 11.31 9.55
CA PHE A 267 -6.80 10.76 8.41
C PHE A 267 -7.53 9.53 7.85
N ARG A 268 -7.86 9.58 6.54
CA ARG A 268 -8.17 8.38 5.74
C ARG A 268 -6.92 7.55 5.47
N ASN A 269 -5.73 8.13 5.67
CA ASN A 269 -4.44 7.47 5.51
C ASN A 269 -3.55 7.74 6.73
N ILE A 270 -3.70 6.94 7.78
CA ILE A 270 -2.68 6.89 8.85
C ILE A 270 -1.35 6.57 8.15
N ASN A 271 -0.42 7.53 8.15
CA ASN A 271 0.79 7.46 7.33
C ASN A 271 1.56 6.16 7.56
N ARG A 272 1.98 5.53 6.46
CA ARG A 272 2.79 4.31 6.45
C ARG A 272 4.13 4.53 7.13
N GLY A 273 4.61 3.47 7.77
CA GLY A 273 6.04 3.22 7.95
C GLY A 273 6.59 3.76 9.26
N PHE A 274 6.46 2.96 10.32
CA PHE A 274 7.37 3.04 11.43
C PHE A 274 7.94 1.63 11.61
N ASN A 275 9.24 1.54 11.90
CA ASN A 275 9.95 0.27 11.94
C ASN A 275 9.44 -0.57 13.10
N VAL A 276 8.68 -1.62 12.79
CA VAL A 276 8.41 -2.69 13.76
C VAL A 276 9.59 -3.65 13.72
N ARG A 277 10.03 -4.09 14.89
CA ARG A 277 11.09 -5.07 15.06
C ARG A 277 10.71 -6.06 16.13
N THR A 278 11.34 -7.21 16.08
CA THR A 278 11.20 -8.27 17.07
C THR A 278 12.56 -8.57 17.69
N ALA A 279 12.56 -9.00 18.95
CA ALA A 279 13.70 -9.57 19.62
C ALA A 279 13.25 -10.77 20.45
N ALA A 280 14.00 -11.86 20.37
CA ALA A 280 13.78 -13.00 21.26
C ALA A 280 14.24 -12.62 22.67
N ILE A 281 13.41 -12.93 23.68
CA ILE A 281 13.74 -12.75 25.09
C ILE A 281 13.41 -14.03 25.86
N ASP A 282 13.92 -14.15 27.08
CA ASP A 282 13.58 -15.28 27.94
C ASP A 282 12.06 -15.29 28.22
N GLY A 283 11.41 -16.39 27.87
CA GLY A 283 9.96 -16.57 28.03
C GLY A 283 9.07 -15.79 27.06
N GLY A 284 9.59 -15.23 25.95
CA GLY A 284 8.73 -14.52 25.00
C GLY A 284 9.38 -13.92 23.75
N ILE A 285 8.55 -13.25 22.94
CA ILE A 285 8.99 -12.40 21.83
C ILE A 285 8.66 -10.95 22.17
N LYS A 286 9.67 -10.08 22.22
CA LYS A 286 9.48 -8.64 22.35
C LYS A 286 9.26 -8.02 20.98
N ILE A 287 8.10 -7.42 20.77
CA ILE A 287 7.77 -6.61 19.59
C ILE A 287 7.97 -5.15 19.98
N TYR A 288 8.76 -4.39 19.24
CA TYR A 288 9.05 -2.99 19.55
C TYR A 288 9.10 -2.13 18.30
N TRP A 289 8.80 -0.85 18.47
CA TRP A 289 8.59 0.05 17.37
C TRP A 289 8.89 1.50 17.72
N GLU A 290 9.14 2.30 16.69
CA GLU A 290 9.43 3.73 16.84
C GLU A 290 8.19 4.51 17.34
N PRO A 291 8.39 5.57 18.15
CA PRO A 291 7.28 6.37 18.66
C PRO A 291 6.44 7.00 17.55
N LEU A 292 5.12 6.92 17.67
CA LEU A 292 4.19 7.52 16.71
C LEU A 292 4.23 9.06 16.79
N GLU A 293 4.37 9.73 15.65
CA GLU A 293 4.37 11.21 15.57
C GLU A 293 2.95 11.80 15.72
N GLN A 294 1.93 11.12 15.16
CA GLN A 294 0.54 11.61 15.10
C GLN A 294 -0.36 11.03 16.21
N ARG A 295 0.13 10.99 17.46
CA ARG A 295 -0.60 10.35 18.58
C ARG A 295 -2.00 10.91 18.82
N TYR A 296 -2.20 12.20 18.52
CA TYR A 296 -3.46 12.93 18.75
C TYR A 296 -4.60 12.52 17.79
N ALA A 297 -4.29 11.78 16.73
CA ALA A 297 -5.26 11.29 15.75
C ALA A 297 -5.61 9.81 15.94
N LEU A 298 -4.96 9.13 16.90
CA LEU A 298 -5.06 7.69 17.10
C LEU A 298 -5.65 7.37 18.46
N GLN A 299 -6.50 6.34 18.52
CA GLN A 299 -7.07 5.83 19.76
C GLN A 299 -6.18 4.73 20.34
N ASN A 300 -5.84 3.71 19.52
CA ASN A 300 -5.11 2.53 19.95
C ASN A 300 -4.17 2.00 18.85
N ILE A 301 -3.24 1.14 19.26
CA ILE A 301 -2.48 0.26 18.38
C ILE A 301 -3.02 -1.17 18.58
N LEU A 302 -3.49 -1.78 17.51
CA LEU A 302 -3.95 -3.16 17.47
C LEU A 302 -2.80 -4.05 17.01
N LEU A 303 -2.32 -4.94 17.88
CA LEU A 303 -1.27 -5.91 17.58
C LEU A 303 -1.91 -7.22 17.16
N TYR A 304 -1.60 -7.68 15.95
CA TYR A 304 -2.05 -8.95 15.41
C TYR A 304 -0.90 -9.95 15.33
N ARG A 305 -1.23 -11.23 15.51
CA ARG A 305 -0.30 -12.36 15.40
C ARG A 305 -0.86 -13.45 14.48
N SER A 306 0.02 -14.13 13.75
CA SER A 306 -0.29 -15.36 13.03
C SER A 306 0.86 -16.38 13.13
N ASP A 307 0.51 -17.66 12.97
CA ASP A 307 1.46 -18.75 12.76
C ASP A 307 1.89 -18.86 11.28
N ASN A 308 1.14 -18.22 10.37
CA ASN A 308 1.40 -18.20 8.94
C ASN A 308 1.77 -16.79 8.49
N TYR A 309 2.71 -16.70 7.55
CA TYR A 309 3.19 -15.40 7.07
C TYR A 309 2.06 -14.58 6.41
N ASP A 310 1.23 -15.20 5.57
CA ASP A 310 0.27 -14.47 4.73
C ASP A 310 -1.15 -14.36 5.31
N THR A 311 -1.60 -15.36 6.09
CA THR A 311 -3.02 -15.53 6.44
C THR A 311 -3.24 -15.67 7.95
N ASN A 312 -4.50 -15.66 8.38
CA ASN A 312 -4.95 -15.99 9.74
C ASN A 312 -4.40 -15.11 10.88
N TYR A 313 -4.20 -13.82 10.61
CA TYR A 313 -3.86 -12.86 11.66
C TYR A 313 -5.02 -12.65 12.63
N GLN A 314 -4.78 -12.94 13.89
CA GLN A 314 -5.72 -12.73 14.99
C GLN A 314 -5.26 -11.60 15.90
N LEU A 315 -6.20 -10.86 16.47
CA LEU A 315 -5.88 -9.79 17.42
C LEU A 315 -5.27 -10.41 18.68
N LEU A 316 -4.01 -10.05 18.96
CA LEU A 316 -3.27 -10.49 20.13
C LEU A 316 -3.46 -9.51 21.30
N ALA A 317 -3.33 -8.21 21.03
CA ALA A 317 -3.44 -7.18 22.05
C ALA A 317 -3.87 -5.83 21.46
N THR A 318 -4.49 -5.02 22.32
CA THR A 318 -4.76 -3.59 22.05
C THR A 318 -3.92 -2.78 23.02
N VAL A 319 -2.99 -1.98 22.51
CA VAL A 319 -2.04 -1.21 23.32
C VAL A 319 -2.22 0.30 23.11
N PRO A 320 -1.93 1.13 24.14
CA PRO A 320 -1.95 2.58 24.02
C PRO A 320 -1.03 3.13 22.93
N VAL A 321 -1.40 4.26 22.34
CA VAL A 321 -0.60 4.96 21.31
C VAL A 321 0.72 5.54 21.84
N THR A 322 0.90 5.54 23.17
CA THR A 322 2.13 5.96 23.84
C THR A 322 3.16 4.85 23.96
N ASP A 323 2.73 3.60 23.83
CA ASP A 323 3.61 2.44 23.98
C ASP A 323 4.50 2.28 22.77
N THR A 324 5.71 1.78 23.02
CA THR A 324 6.74 1.53 21.99
C THR A 324 7.19 0.08 21.96
N SER A 325 6.64 -0.77 22.84
CA SER A 325 6.91 -2.20 22.83
C SER A 325 5.84 -3.01 23.54
N TYR A 326 5.71 -4.26 23.13
CA TYR A 326 4.87 -5.28 23.72
C TYR A 326 5.64 -6.61 23.83
N ILE A 327 5.38 -7.41 24.85
CA ILE A 327 6.00 -8.73 25.02
C ILE A 327 4.92 -9.80 24.88
N ASP A 328 5.05 -10.64 23.85
CA ASP A 328 4.23 -11.82 23.70
C ASP A 328 4.85 -13.00 24.47
N GLN A 329 4.27 -13.34 25.62
CA GLN A 329 4.67 -14.46 26.48
C GLN A 329 3.89 -15.75 26.16
N SER A 330 2.89 -15.69 25.30
CA SER A 330 2.02 -16.83 24.95
C SER A 330 2.59 -17.69 23.81
N VAL A 331 3.88 -17.54 23.54
CA VAL A 331 4.61 -18.13 22.42
C VAL A 331 5.26 -19.45 22.80
N ARG A 332 5.24 -20.40 21.88
CA ARG A 332 5.97 -21.66 22.02
C ARG A 332 7.42 -21.48 21.61
N ALA A 333 8.35 -21.91 22.46
CA ALA A 333 9.78 -21.86 22.19
C ALA A 333 10.12 -22.66 20.90
N GLY A 334 10.96 -22.07 20.04
CA GLY A 334 11.35 -22.68 18.76
C GLY A 334 10.30 -22.61 17.64
N LYS A 335 9.11 -22.03 17.88
CA LYS A 335 8.11 -21.77 16.83
C LYS A 335 8.23 -20.32 16.33
N SER A 336 8.13 -20.16 15.01
CA SER A 336 8.06 -18.84 14.36
C SER A 336 6.65 -18.27 14.44
N TYR A 337 6.56 -17.01 14.83
CA TYR A 337 5.33 -16.22 14.84
C TYR A 337 5.52 -14.96 14.00
N TYR A 338 4.44 -14.50 13.38
CA TYR A 338 4.43 -13.30 12.55
C TYR A 338 3.51 -12.25 13.17
N TYR A 339 3.98 -11.02 13.22
CA TYR A 339 3.28 -9.90 13.85
C TYR A 339 3.08 -8.76 12.85
N GLN A 340 1.95 -8.08 12.99
CA GLN A 340 1.66 -6.82 12.30
C GLN A 340 0.87 -5.91 13.23
N LEU A 341 1.08 -4.60 13.10
CA LEU A 341 0.36 -3.59 13.86
C LEU A 341 -0.63 -2.89 12.95
N VAL A 342 -1.77 -2.51 13.50
CA VAL A 342 -2.81 -1.72 12.84
C VAL A 342 -3.18 -0.57 13.78
N MET A 343 -3.12 0.66 13.30
CA MET A 343 -3.51 1.82 14.09
C MET A 343 -5.01 2.03 13.97
N GLN A 344 -5.68 2.23 15.10
CA GLN A 344 -7.10 2.54 15.14
C GLN A 344 -7.32 4.03 15.37
N GLY A 345 -7.98 4.69 14.42
CA GLY A 345 -8.53 6.03 14.58
C GLY A 345 -10.02 5.99 14.95
N GLU A 346 -10.69 7.14 15.00
CA GLU A 346 -12.10 7.22 15.40
C GLU A 346 -13.07 6.62 14.36
N SER A 347 -12.79 6.81 13.06
CA SER A 347 -13.69 6.41 11.96
C SER A 347 -13.13 5.29 11.09
N GLY A 348 -12.00 4.68 11.46
CA GLY A 348 -11.36 3.65 10.66
C GLY A 348 -10.04 3.14 11.25
N VAL A 349 -9.43 2.21 10.52
CA VAL A 349 -8.13 1.62 10.84
C VAL A 349 -7.14 1.84 9.72
N SER A 350 -5.85 1.83 10.04
CA SER A 350 -4.79 1.89 9.04
C SER A 350 -4.70 0.59 8.23
N PHE A 351 -3.96 0.63 7.13
CA PHE A 351 -3.38 -0.60 6.60
C PHE A 351 -2.40 -1.22 7.63
N PRO A 352 -2.25 -2.55 7.65
CA PRO A 352 -1.26 -3.20 8.51
C PRO A 352 0.18 -2.75 8.20
N THR A 353 1.05 -2.76 9.22
CA THR A 353 2.50 -2.54 9.05
C THR A 353 3.15 -3.64 8.20
N ALA A 354 4.43 -3.45 7.87
CA ALA A 354 5.25 -4.57 7.42
C ALA A 354 5.20 -5.71 8.45
N ARG A 355 5.13 -6.94 7.94
CA ARG A 355 5.12 -8.15 8.76
C ARG A 355 6.52 -8.38 9.32
N VAL A 356 6.60 -8.68 10.60
CA VAL A 356 7.85 -9.04 11.26
C VAL A 356 7.72 -10.44 11.85
N SER A 357 8.78 -11.23 11.76
CA SER A 357 8.82 -12.55 12.36
C SER A 357 9.57 -12.51 13.69
N GLY A 358 9.18 -13.36 14.63
CA GLY A 358 9.92 -13.60 15.86
C GLY A 358 9.92 -15.08 16.20
N ILE A 359 11.00 -15.53 16.83
CA ILE A 359 11.12 -16.89 17.38
C ILE A 359 11.46 -16.74 18.86
N ALA A 360 10.71 -17.40 19.73
CA ALA A 360 11.03 -17.45 21.14
C ALA A 360 12.22 -18.39 21.37
N THR A 361 13.26 -17.89 22.03
CA THR A 361 14.45 -18.65 22.42
C THR A 361 14.41 -18.94 23.92
N GLY A 362 15.00 -20.06 24.35
CA GLY A 362 15.03 -20.42 25.77
C GLY A 362 15.34 -21.88 26.02
N ILE A 363 15.88 -22.16 27.22
CA ILE A 363 16.06 -23.51 27.73
C ILE A 363 14.71 -24.02 28.20
N VAL A 364 14.27 -25.14 27.64
CA VAL A 364 13.00 -25.76 28.01
C VAL A 364 13.28 -27.00 28.84
N ASN A 365 12.68 -27.07 30.03
CA ASN A 365 12.69 -28.28 30.85
C ASN A 365 11.70 -29.28 30.27
N ILE A 366 12.19 -30.47 29.92
CA ILE A 366 11.40 -31.56 29.35
C ILE A 366 11.53 -32.75 30.30
N LEU A 367 10.45 -33.50 30.45
CA LEU A 367 10.48 -34.75 31.21
C LEU A 367 11.29 -35.83 30.45
N PRO A 368 12.00 -36.73 31.15
CA PRO A 368 12.63 -37.88 30.50
C PRO A 368 11.57 -38.85 29.96
N PRO A 369 11.89 -39.64 28.91
CA PRO A 369 11.13 -40.83 28.56
C PRO A 369 11.05 -41.84 29.70
N THR A 370 10.00 -42.65 29.71
CA THR A 370 9.70 -43.62 30.78
C THR A 370 9.32 -44.98 30.20
N ARG A 371 9.30 -46.03 31.05
CA ARG A 371 8.96 -47.40 30.65
C ARG A 371 9.86 -47.89 29.50
N VAL A 372 11.15 -47.59 29.61
CA VAL A 372 12.14 -48.04 28.65
C VAL A 372 12.33 -49.55 28.80
N HIS A 373 12.24 -50.27 27.69
CA HIS A 373 12.41 -51.71 27.63
C HIS A 373 13.33 -52.07 26.45
N ALA A 374 14.43 -52.76 26.73
CA ALA A 374 15.39 -53.21 25.72
C ALA A 374 15.31 -54.73 25.53
N TYR A 375 15.31 -55.20 24.28
CA TYR A 375 15.19 -56.61 23.91
C TYR A 375 15.89 -56.92 22.58
N MET A 376 16.05 -58.21 22.25
CA MET A 376 16.58 -58.61 20.94
C MET A 376 15.44 -58.84 19.96
N LYS A 377 15.50 -58.20 18.79
CA LYS A 377 14.57 -58.39 17.67
C LYS A 377 15.37 -58.61 16.39
N GLU A 378 15.15 -59.74 15.72
CA GLU A 378 15.84 -60.10 14.47
C GLU A 378 17.38 -60.03 14.58
N ASN A 379 17.92 -60.49 15.72
CA ASN A 379 19.34 -60.41 16.09
C ASN A 379 19.94 -59.01 16.29
N LEU A 380 19.11 -57.96 16.41
CA LEU A 380 19.55 -56.61 16.77
C LEU A 380 18.95 -56.17 18.10
N PRO A 381 19.66 -55.36 18.91
CA PRO A 381 19.07 -54.68 20.04
C PRO A 381 17.94 -53.75 19.59
N ALA A 382 16.83 -53.79 20.31
CA ALA A 382 15.67 -52.96 20.10
C ALA A 382 15.22 -52.34 21.43
N LEU A 383 14.69 -51.13 21.37
CA LEU A 383 14.19 -50.37 22.50
C LEU A 383 12.76 -49.92 22.23
N ASP A 384 11.90 -50.13 23.22
CA ASP A 384 10.56 -49.55 23.30
C ASP A 384 10.48 -48.61 24.51
N TRP A 385 9.82 -47.46 24.37
CA TRP A 385 9.60 -46.52 25.46
C TRP A 385 8.30 -45.75 25.33
N GLN A 386 7.90 -45.07 26.40
CA GLN A 386 6.74 -44.18 26.43
C GLN A 386 7.13 -42.76 26.82
N HIS A 387 6.36 -41.79 26.32
CA HIS A 387 6.55 -40.40 26.64
C HIS A 387 5.20 -39.69 26.73
N MET A 388 4.99 -38.92 27.80
CA MET A 388 3.69 -38.33 28.15
C MET A 388 3.64 -36.81 28.04
N ASP A 389 4.77 -36.13 27.85
CA ASP A 389 4.79 -34.67 27.62
C ASP A 389 4.52 -34.37 26.15
N SER A 390 3.65 -33.39 25.90
CA SER A 390 3.18 -33.02 24.56
C SER A 390 3.54 -31.59 24.15
N ILE A 391 3.97 -30.74 25.09
CA ILE A 391 3.92 -29.29 24.84
C ILE A 391 5.23 -28.72 24.28
N ASN A 392 6.37 -29.43 24.36
CA ASN A 392 7.67 -28.91 23.89
C ASN A 392 8.63 -29.94 23.27
N VAL A 393 8.20 -31.18 23.09
CA VAL A 393 9.06 -32.28 22.63
C VAL A 393 9.08 -32.32 21.10
N ALA A 394 10.28 -32.25 20.53
CA ALA A 394 10.50 -32.46 19.11
C ALA A 394 10.74 -33.94 18.78
N GLY A 395 11.44 -34.67 19.66
CA GLY A 395 11.82 -36.05 19.41
C GLY A 395 12.70 -36.65 20.51
N PHE A 396 13.45 -37.69 20.14
CA PHE A 396 14.29 -38.46 21.05
C PHE A 396 15.68 -38.75 20.47
N TYR A 397 16.64 -38.92 21.39
CA TYR A 397 17.97 -39.46 21.13
C TYR A 397 18.24 -40.67 22.03
N ILE A 398 18.83 -41.71 21.44
CA ILE A 398 19.23 -42.93 22.13
C ILE A 398 20.71 -42.86 22.42
N TYR A 399 21.07 -43.20 23.65
CA TYR A 399 22.44 -43.29 24.12
C TYR A 399 22.77 -44.72 24.53
N ARG A 400 24.02 -45.13 24.30
CA ARG A 400 24.54 -46.46 24.63
C ARG A 400 25.92 -46.38 25.28
N SER A 401 26.21 -47.33 26.17
CA SER A 401 27.54 -47.63 26.70
C SER A 401 27.71 -49.15 26.81
N PHE A 402 28.95 -49.63 26.80
CA PHE A 402 29.28 -51.04 27.06
C PHE A 402 29.83 -51.27 28.47
N ASP A 403 30.08 -50.19 29.22
CA ASP A 403 30.54 -50.26 30.60
C ASP A 403 29.39 -49.87 31.54
N ALA A 404 29.23 -50.61 32.65
CA ALA A 404 28.18 -50.37 33.63
C ALA A 404 28.22 -48.94 34.23
N ASN A 405 29.43 -48.37 34.33
CA ASN A 405 29.69 -47.03 34.84
C ASN A 405 30.28 -46.11 33.75
N GLY A 406 30.22 -46.53 32.48
CA GLY A 406 30.78 -45.78 31.37
C GLY A 406 29.95 -44.55 31.01
N LYS A 407 30.58 -43.59 30.33
CA LYS A 407 29.86 -42.47 29.73
C LYS A 407 28.99 -43.00 28.59
N LEU A 408 27.70 -42.65 28.64
CA LEU A 408 26.74 -42.93 27.57
C LEU A 408 27.01 -42.00 26.37
N SER A 409 27.12 -42.59 25.17
CA SER A 409 27.29 -41.86 23.90
C SER A 409 26.05 -41.99 23.03
N GLN A 410 25.65 -40.91 22.36
CA GLN A 410 24.50 -40.92 21.45
C GLN A 410 24.79 -41.84 20.24
N ILE A 411 23.85 -42.73 19.92
CA ILE A 411 23.97 -43.67 18.80
C ILE A 411 22.86 -43.51 17.75
N SER A 412 21.76 -42.84 18.08
CA SER A 412 20.66 -42.62 17.14
C SER A 412 20.76 -41.26 16.44
N ASN A 413 20.19 -41.21 15.24
CA ASN A 413 19.70 -39.97 14.67
C ASN A 413 18.47 -39.47 15.44
N PHE A 414 17.97 -38.29 15.05
CA PHE A 414 16.75 -37.73 15.60
C PHE A 414 15.54 -38.64 15.32
N ILE A 415 14.84 -39.05 16.38
CA ILE A 415 13.61 -39.84 16.31
C ILE A 415 12.44 -38.89 16.55
N PRO A 416 11.58 -38.59 15.55
CA PRO A 416 10.54 -37.58 15.70
C PRO A 416 9.48 -38.00 16.73
N TYR A 417 9.02 -37.03 17.53
CA TYR A 417 7.87 -37.18 18.41
C TYR A 417 6.58 -37.02 17.62
N HIS A 418 5.62 -37.91 17.85
CA HIS A 418 4.30 -37.88 17.23
C HIS A 418 3.25 -37.83 18.33
N ALA A 419 2.53 -36.72 18.47
CA ALA A 419 1.59 -36.50 19.59
C ALA A 419 0.46 -37.54 19.70
N GLU A 420 0.13 -38.22 18.59
CA GLU A 420 -0.87 -39.29 18.55
C GLU A 420 -0.32 -40.65 19.01
N GLN A 421 1.00 -40.78 19.17
CA GLN A 421 1.70 -42.00 19.60
C GLN A 421 2.26 -41.83 21.01
N GLN A 422 1.84 -42.71 21.92
CA GLN A 422 2.34 -42.74 23.30
C GLN A 422 3.49 -43.74 23.49
N SER A 423 3.79 -44.56 22.48
CA SER A 423 4.84 -45.58 22.50
C SER A 423 5.71 -45.47 21.26
N TYR A 424 7.02 -45.61 21.45
CA TYR A 424 8.04 -45.39 20.44
C TYR A 424 8.99 -46.59 20.40
N HIS A 425 9.59 -46.83 19.24
CA HIS A 425 10.47 -47.95 18.96
C HIS A 425 11.76 -47.51 18.27
N TYR A 426 12.88 -48.14 18.61
CA TYR A 426 14.16 -47.97 17.94
C TYR A 426 14.92 -49.29 17.87
N GLN A 427 15.49 -49.60 16.71
CA GLN A 427 16.37 -50.75 16.53
C GLN A 427 17.81 -50.26 16.31
N ASP A 428 18.73 -50.72 17.14
CA ASP A 428 20.14 -50.35 17.12
C ASP A 428 20.92 -51.25 16.15
N SER A 429 21.11 -50.76 14.92
CA SER A 429 21.93 -51.42 13.91
C SER A 429 23.44 -51.18 14.06
N SER A 430 23.86 -50.32 15.00
CA SER A 430 25.26 -49.93 15.22
C SER A 430 25.98 -50.81 16.25
N ALA A 431 25.27 -51.71 16.92
CA ALA A 431 25.84 -52.59 17.93
C ALA A 431 26.83 -53.57 17.30
N THR A 432 28.07 -53.53 17.76
CA THR A 432 29.13 -54.41 17.24
C THR A 432 28.96 -55.82 17.83
N ILE A 433 29.20 -56.83 17.01
CA ILE A 433 28.99 -58.26 17.29
C ILE A 433 29.86 -58.71 18.48
N GLY A 434 29.27 -59.34 19.50
CA GLY A 434 30.01 -59.97 20.59
C GLY A 434 29.12 -60.44 21.74
N ASP A 435 29.70 -61.18 22.68
CA ASP A 435 29.11 -61.53 23.99
C ASP A 435 29.31 -60.35 24.94
N VAL A 436 28.51 -59.29 24.73
CA VAL A 436 28.66 -58.01 25.44
C VAL A 436 27.34 -57.58 26.09
N ILE A 437 27.46 -56.92 27.24
CA ILE A 437 26.35 -56.26 27.93
C ILE A 437 26.34 -54.80 27.51
N SER A 438 25.21 -54.34 26.96
CA SER A 438 24.98 -52.95 26.59
C SER A 438 24.04 -52.28 27.58
N TYR A 439 24.32 -51.02 27.87
CA TYR A 439 23.53 -50.13 28.71
C TYR A 439 22.95 -49.02 27.84
N TYR A 440 21.63 -48.84 27.87
CA TYR A 440 20.94 -47.83 27.06
C TYR A 440 20.16 -46.85 27.92
N ALA A 441 20.08 -45.60 27.46
CA ALA A 441 19.17 -44.60 28.00
C ALA A 441 18.68 -43.68 26.87
N ILE A 442 17.60 -42.96 27.13
CA ILE A 442 16.92 -42.12 26.14
C ILE A 442 16.78 -40.70 26.71
N ALA A 443 17.05 -39.69 25.89
CA ALA A 443 16.68 -38.31 26.20
C ALA A 443 15.63 -37.82 25.20
N ALA A 444 14.58 -37.17 25.69
CA ALA A 444 13.72 -36.31 24.88
C ALA A 444 14.46 -34.99 24.56
N VAL A 445 14.22 -34.47 23.35
CA VAL A 445 14.77 -33.20 22.85
C VAL A 445 13.64 -32.25 22.48
N SER A 446 13.79 -30.96 22.77
CA SER A 446 12.80 -29.92 22.43
C SER A 446 13.03 -29.31 21.04
N HIS A 447 12.06 -28.52 20.59
CA HIS A 447 12.21 -27.70 19.38
C HIS A 447 13.33 -26.64 19.50
N THR A 448 13.78 -26.29 20.71
CA THR A 448 14.94 -25.41 20.95
C THR A 448 16.25 -26.17 21.21
N GLN A 449 16.30 -27.48 20.95
CA GLN A 449 17.46 -28.36 21.17
C GLN A 449 17.85 -28.55 22.65
N SER A 450 17.01 -28.14 23.60
CA SER A 450 17.19 -28.50 25.01
C SER A 450 16.94 -29.99 25.21
N LEU A 451 17.78 -30.66 26.01
CA LEU A 451 17.64 -32.08 26.35
C LEU A 451 17.00 -32.25 27.73
N SER A 452 16.10 -33.24 27.85
CA SER A 452 15.68 -33.78 29.15
C SER A 452 16.85 -34.47 29.87
N PRO A 453 16.73 -34.73 31.19
CA PRO A 453 17.52 -35.77 31.85
C PRO A 453 17.42 -37.10 31.08
N LEU A 454 18.42 -37.97 31.24
CA LEU A 454 18.34 -39.34 30.70
C LEU A 454 17.24 -40.13 31.42
N SER A 455 16.57 -41.02 30.68
CA SER A 455 15.70 -42.05 31.25
C SER A 455 16.44 -42.97 32.22
N GLU A 456 15.71 -43.90 32.85
CA GLU A 456 16.34 -45.05 33.48
C GLU A 456 17.27 -45.78 32.49
N VAL A 457 18.40 -46.27 33.02
CA VAL A 457 19.36 -47.06 32.23
C VAL A 457 18.88 -48.50 32.20
N VAL A 458 18.67 -49.04 31.00
CA VAL A 458 18.29 -50.45 30.78
C VAL A 458 19.48 -51.26 30.28
N LYS A 459 19.57 -52.52 30.71
CA LYS A 459 20.64 -53.45 30.36
C LYS A 459 20.16 -54.51 29.37
N LEU A 460 20.99 -54.87 28.40
CA LEU A 460 20.68 -55.90 27.39
C LEU A 460 21.93 -56.71 27.04
N SER A 461 21.79 -58.04 26.94
CA SER A 461 22.86 -58.96 26.53
C SER A 461 22.75 -59.26 25.03
N ILE A 462 23.84 -59.08 24.28
CA ILE A 462 23.88 -59.31 22.83
C ILE A 462 24.55 -60.68 22.55
N PRO A 463 23.93 -61.62 21.79
CA PRO A 463 24.53 -62.91 21.47
C PRO A 463 25.42 -62.90 20.21
N LYS A 464 26.32 -63.89 20.10
CA LYS A 464 27.27 -64.05 18.98
C LYS A 464 26.58 -64.60 17.71
N GLY A 465 26.66 -63.90 16.56
CA GLY A 465 26.53 -64.55 15.23
C GLY A 465 25.57 -64.00 14.16
N ALA A 466 25.25 -62.72 14.07
CA ALA A 466 24.43 -62.18 12.95
C ALA A 466 25.26 -61.46 11.87
N LYS A 467 25.10 -61.85 10.59
CA LYS A 467 25.64 -61.14 9.42
C LYS A 467 24.79 -59.90 9.13
N MET A 468 25.43 -58.76 8.86
CA MET A 468 24.75 -57.58 8.32
C MET A 468 25.50 -57.04 7.08
N GLU A 469 24.71 -56.55 6.12
CA GLU A 469 25.14 -55.87 4.90
C GLU A 469 25.75 -54.50 5.24
N ILE A 470 26.95 -54.22 4.74
CA ILE A 470 27.65 -52.94 4.99
C ILE A 470 27.04 -51.89 4.07
N ALA A 471 26.50 -50.82 4.67
CA ALA A 471 25.91 -49.71 3.93
C ALA A 471 26.92 -49.11 2.93
N ALA A 472 26.50 -48.93 1.69
CA ALA A 472 27.30 -48.28 0.67
C ALA A 472 27.52 -46.78 1.00
N PRO A 473 28.66 -46.20 0.62
CA PRO A 473 28.89 -44.76 0.70
C PRO A 473 27.75 -43.98 0.05
N ARG A 474 27.33 -42.89 0.71
CA ARG A 474 26.16 -42.10 0.32
C ARG A 474 26.49 -40.61 0.29
N GLN A 475 25.58 -39.83 -0.28
CA GLN A 475 25.73 -38.37 -0.41
C GLN A 475 26.99 -37.98 -1.18
N LEU A 476 27.28 -38.69 -2.27
CA LEU A 476 28.34 -38.29 -3.19
C LEU A 476 28.06 -36.89 -3.71
N ARG A 477 29.09 -36.07 -3.77
CA ARG A 477 29.08 -34.71 -4.32
C ARG A 477 30.40 -34.48 -5.05
N TYR A 478 30.39 -33.55 -5.99
CA TYR A 478 31.63 -33.11 -6.62
C TYR A 478 31.74 -31.58 -6.63
N LEU A 479 32.98 -31.11 -6.67
CA LEU A 479 33.36 -29.71 -6.80
C LEU A 479 34.52 -29.60 -7.80
N TRP A 480 34.37 -28.75 -8.82
CA TRP A 480 35.48 -28.38 -9.68
C TRP A 480 36.44 -27.49 -8.89
N LEU A 481 37.68 -27.94 -8.71
CA LEU A 481 38.74 -27.16 -8.08
C LEU A 481 39.36 -26.17 -9.06
N ASP A 482 39.38 -26.54 -10.35
CA ASP A 482 39.72 -25.69 -11.50
C ASP A 482 39.13 -26.30 -12.79
N ARG A 483 39.65 -25.92 -13.97
CA ARG A 483 39.14 -26.38 -15.28
C ARG A 483 39.41 -27.86 -15.58
N GLU A 484 40.31 -28.50 -14.84
CA GLU A 484 40.71 -29.89 -15.08
C GLU A 484 40.56 -30.77 -13.85
N ARG A 485 40.64 -30.22 -12.64
CA ARG A 485 40.59 -30.99 -11.40
C ARG A 485 39.22 -30.94 -10.75
N ILE A 486 38.73 -32.11 -10.37
CA ILE A 486 37.46 -32.30 -9.69
C ILE A 486 37.67 -33.07 -8.38
N SER A 487 37.17 -32.52 -7.28
CA SER A 487 37.10 -33.22 -5.99
C SER A 487 35.74 -33.89 -5.86
N ILE A 488 35.73 -35.19 -5.58
CA ILE A 488 34.56 -36.01 -5.31
C ILE A 488 34.60 -36.38 -3.83
N THR A 489 33.55 -36.04 -3.09
CA THR A 489 33.43 -36.30 -1.66
C THR A 489 32.17 -37.08 -1.36
N TRP A 490 32.19 -37.83 -0.26
CA TRP A 490 31.02 -38.58 0.22
C TRP A 490 30.87 -38.43 1.74
N TYR A 491 29.74 -38.89 2.26
CA TYR A 491 29.52 -38.97 3.70
C TYR A 491 30.63 -39.80 4.34
N ASP A 492 31.30 -39.22 5.33
CA ASP A 492 32.35 -39.88 6.10
C ASP A 492 31.78 -41.13 6.79
N MET A 493 32.17 -42.30 6.27
CA MET A 493 31.64 -43.59 6.73
C MET A 493 32.22 -43.98 8.09
N GLU A 494 33.33 -43.40 8.53
CA GLU A 494 33.89 -43.65 9.87
C GLU A 494 32.95 -43.18 10.99
N LYS A 495 32.03 -42.24 10.68
CA LYS A 495 31.01 -41.77 11.63
C LYS A 495 29.94 -42.81 11.95
N ILE A 496 29.79 -43.84 11.12
CA ILE A 496 28.74 -44.85 11.24
C ILE A 496 29.28 -46.29 11.22
N LEU A 497 30.52 -46.49 10.75
CA LEU A 497 31.20 -47.78 10.68
C LEU A 497 32.54 -47.69 11.38
N ASN A 498 32.77 -48.57 12.36
CA ASN A 498 34.09 -48.70 12.99
C ASN A 498 35.04 -49.53 12.13
N GLY A 499 36.29 -49.08 11.99
CA GLY A 499 37.35 -49.82 11.31
C GLY A 499 37.33 -49.72 9.79
N VAL A 500 36.83 -48.61 9.23
CA VAL A 500 37.05 -48.30 7.82
C VAL A 500 38.56 -48.25 7.58
N ASN A 501 39.02 -49.00 6.58
CA ASN A 501 40.43 -49.08 6.22
C ASN A 501 40.73 -48.15 5.06
N TYR A 502 39.98 -48.27 3.97
CA TYR A 502 40.07 -47.37 2.82
C TYR A 502 38.80 -47.46 1.96
N TYR A 503 38.70 -46.57 0.98
CA TYR A 503 37.67 -46.53 -0.05
C TYR A 503 38.26 -46.93 -1.41
N GLN A 504 37.46 -47.64 -2.19
CA GLN A 504 37.75 -47.94 -3.58
C GLN A 504 36.87 -47.08 -4.48
N VAL A 505 37.50 -46.35 -5.39
CA VAL A 505 36.83 -45.50 -6.38
C VAL A 505 36.82 -46.21 -7.71
N TYR A 506 35.67 -46.17 -8.37
CA TYR A 506 35.44 -46.68 -9.70
C TYR A 506 35.03 -45.52 -10.61
N ARG A 507 35.55 -45.50 -11.84
CA ARG A 507 35.23 -44.52 -12.86
C ARG A 507 34.87 -45.23 -14.15
N LYS A 508 33.83 -44.76 -14.84
CA LYS A 508 33.48 -45.22 -16.17
C LYS A 508 33.10 -44.07 -17.11
N SER A 509 33.30 -44.23 -18.41
CA SER A 509 32.77 -43.30 -19.42
C SER A 509 31.28 -43.56 -19.66
N LYS A 510 30.55 -42.58 -20.21
CA LYS A 510 29.14 -42.76 -20.63
C LYS A 510 28.95 -43.93 -21.61
N ASP A 511 29.95 -44.23 -22.42
CA ASP A 511 29.92 -45.32 -23.40
C ASP A 511 30.06 -46.72 -22.77
N GLU A 512 30.41 -46.79 -21.48
CA GLU A 512 30.58 -48.03 -20.73
C GLU A 512 29.30 -48.38 -19.94
N ILE A 513 28.78 -49.60 -20.17
CA ILE A 513 27.52 -50.06 -19.57
C ILE A 513 27.69 -50.32 -18.07
N SER A 514 28.80 -50.90 -17.64
CA SER A 514 29.10 -51.25 -16.24
C SER A 514 30.44 -50.67 -15.77
N PHE A 515 30.58 -50.47 -14.46
CA PHE A 515 31.87 -50.09 -13.89
C PHE A 515 32.93 -51.20 -14.13
N PRO A 516 34.19 -50.83 -14.44
CA PRO A 516 35.28 -51.79 -14.55
C PRO A 516 35.46 -52.60 -13.25
N THR A 517 35.92 -53.84 -13.36
CA THR A 517 36.28 -54.66 -12.18
C THR A 517 37.57 -54.19 -11.51
N SER A 518 38.43 -53.50 -12.25
CA SER A 518 39.63 -52.86 -11.72
C SER A 518 39.28 -51.58 -10.95
N VAL A 519 39.80 -51.46 -9.74
CA VAL A 519 39.71 -50.24 -8.93
C VAL A 519 40.47 -49.11 -9.63
N PHE A 520 39.82 -47.96 -9.80
CA PHE A 520 40.43 -46.78 -10.43
C PHE A 520 41.39 -46.08 -9.47
N ALA A 521 40.98 -45.88 -8.21
CA ALA A 521 41.82 -45.32 -7.16
C ALA A 521 41.47 -45.88 -5.79
N LYS A 522 42.43 -45.85 -4.87
CA LYS A 522 42.23 -46.15 -3.45
C LYS A 522 42.57 -44.91 -2.63
N VAL A 523 41.69 -44.55 -1.70
CA VAL A 523 41.87 -43.39 -0.83
C VAL A 523 41.49 -43.74 0.60
N GLU A 524 42.22 -43.21 1.58
CA GLU A 524 41.97 -43.45 3.01
C GLU A 524 40.94 -42.47 3.58
N THR A 525 40.78 -41.30 2.95
CA THR A 525 39.85 -40.26 3.36
C THR A 525 38.58 -40.29 2.51
N ASN A 526 37.54 -39.58 2.95
CA ASN A 526 36.26 -39.47 2.25
C ASN A 526 36.27 -38.49 1.05
N GLU A 527 37.43 -38.34 0.40
CA GLU A 527 37.66 -37.47 -0.76
C GLU A 527 38.54 -38.15 -1.80
N PHE A 528 38.22 -37.94 -3.08
CA PHE A 528 39.04 -38.31 -4.21
C PHE A 528 39.11 -37.16 -5.22
N VAL A 529 40.32 -36.80 -5.67
CA VAL A 529 40.52 -35.77 -6.69
C VAL A 529 40.95 -36.42 -8.01
N ASP A 530 40.16 -36.21 -9.07
CA ASP A 530 40.49 -36.64 -10.44
C ASP A 530 40.91 -35.44 -11.31
N THR A 531 41.73 -35.71 -12.32
CA THR A 531 42.13 -34.74 -13.35
C THR A 531 41.56 -35.18 -14.70
N LEU A 532 40.56 -34.45 -15.17
CA LEU A 532 39.86 -34.69 -16.43
C LEU A 532 40.47 -33.83 -17.53
N SER A 533 41.23 -34.42 -18.45
CA SER A 533 41.83 -33.71 -19.59
C SER A 533 40.92 -33.68 -20.84
N GLN A 534 39.95 -34.59 -20.93
CA GLN A 534 39.06 -34.73 -22.08
C GLN A 534 37.63 -34.29 -21.72
N ALA A 535 36.96 -33.61 -22.66
CA ALA A 535 35.54 -33.33 -22.56
C ALA A 535 34.74 -34.63 -22.71
N GLY A 536 33.67 -34.77 -21.92
CA GLY A 536 32.90 -36.00 -21.86
C GLY A 536 32.14 -36.14 -20.56
N SER A 537 31.41 -37.26 -20.43
CA SER A 537 30.64 -37.60 -19.26
C SER A 537 31.25 -38.81 -18.57
N TYR A 538 31.51 -38.66 -17.27
CA TYR A 538 32.18 -39.63 -16.42
C TYR A 538 31.30 -39.97 -15.22
N ASP A 539 31.07 -41.25 -14.97
CA ASP A 539 30.35 -41.70 -13.78
C ASP A 539 31.33 -42.25 -12.74
N TYR A 540 31.12 -41.92 -11.47
CA TYR A 540 31.94 -42.40 -10.35
C TYR A 540 31.09 -43.13 -9.31
N ALA A 541 31.60 -44.25 -8.79
CA ALA A 541 31.01 -44.97 -7.67
C ALA A 541 32.09 -45.34 -6.64
N ILE A 542 31.70 -45.38 -5.36
CA ILE A 542 32.62 -45.63 -4.25
C ILE A 542 32.13 -46.84 -3.45
N GLN A 543 33.09 -47.68 -3.04
CA GLN A 543 32.90 -48.81 -2.13
C GLN A 543 33.75 -48.61 -0.88
N VAL A 544 33.21 -48.90 0.30
CA VAL A 544 33.98 -48.88 1.56
C VAL A 544 34.54 -50.28 1.86
N VAL A 545 35.79 -50.32 2.33
CA VAL A 545 36.50 -51.54 2.72
C VAL A 545 36.88 -51.46 4.19
N ILE A 546 36.44 -52.43 4.98
CA ILE A 546 36.79 -52.58 6.40
C ILE A 546 37.95 -53.58 6.54
N ASP A 547 37.81 -54.76 5.92
CA ASP A 547 38.89 -55.74 5.76
C ASP A 547 38.68 -56.62 4.51
N SER A 548 39.56 -57.60 4.29
CA SER A 548 39.54 -58.48 3.12
C SER A 548 38.26 -59.31 2.95
N ALA A 549 37.44 -59.45 3.98
CA ALA A 549 36.18 -60.20 3.95
C ALA A 549 34.94 -59.29 4.06
N ARG A 550 35.12 -57.99 4.28
CA ARG A 550 34.05 -57.04 4.62
C ARG A 550 34.13 -55.77 3.77
N THR A 551 33.29 -55.73 2.72
CA THR A 551 33.10 -54.57 1.84
C THR A 551 31.61 -54.25 1.65
N SER A 552 31.31 -53.00 1.30
CA SER A 552 29.93 -52.60 0.93
C SER A 552 29.58 -52.94 -0.51
N ALA A 553 28.32 -52.76 -0.90
CA ALA A 553 27.99 -52.55 -2.31
C ALA A 553 28.61 -51.24 -2.85
N LEU A 554 28.64 -51.07 -4.17
CA LEU A 554 28.95 -49.78 -4.80
C LEU A 554 27.88 -48.75 -4.45
N SER A 555 28.29 -47.50 -4.23
CA SER A 555 27.35 -46.38 -4.11
C SER A 555 26.53 -46.20 -5.40
N SER A 556 25.41 -45.48 -5.29
CA SER A 556 24.81 -44.86 -6.47
C SER A 556 25.86 -44.00 -7.17
N ALA A 557 25.95 -44.13 -8.49
CA ALA A 557 26.93 -43.40 -9.27
C ALA A 557 26.62 -41.89 -9.28
N ILE A 558 27.66 -41.06 -9.26
CA ILE A 558 27.56 -39.63 -9.54
C ILE A 558 28.13 -39.35 -10.93
N GLN A 559 27.35 -38.66 -11.76
CA GLN A 559 27.76 -38.27 -13.09
C GLN A 559 28.41 -36.88 -13.06
N VAL A 560 29.52 -36.75 -13.77
CA VAL A 560 30.29 -35.53 -13.96
C VAL A 560 30.37 -35.25 -15.46
N GLU A 561 30.00 -34.06 -15.88
CA GLU A 561 30.14 -33.61 -17.27
C GLU A 561 31.26 -32.56 -17.36
N LYS A 562 32.28 -32.86 -18.19
CA LYS A 562 33.28 -31.88 -18.60
C LYS A 562 32.90 -31.32 -19.97
N VAL A 563 32.52 -30.05 -20.00
CA VAL A 563 32.21 -29.33 -21.22
C VAL A 563 33.49 -28.86 -21.94
N VAL A 564 33.40 -28.71 -23.25
CA VAL A 564 34.48 -28.13 -24.06
C VAL A 564 34.68 -26.67 -23.66
N ASP A 565 35.91 -26.28 -23.35
CA ASP A 565 36.27 -24.90 -23.03
C ASP A 565 36.27 -24.07 -24.33
N LYS A 566 35.33 -23.12 -24.45
CA LYS A 566 35.22 -22.24 -25.61
C LYS A 566 35.95 -20.91 -25.33
N PRO A 567 36.62 -20.30 -26.32
CA PRO A 567 37.19 -18.96 -26.14
C PRO A 567 36.09 -17.92 -25.88
N LEU A 568 36.46 -16.79 -25.27
CA LEU A 568 35.52 -15.69 -25.02
C LEU A 568 35.22 -14.93 -26.31
N ALA A 569 33.95 -14.65 -26.55
CA ALA A 569 33.52 -13.85 -27.68
C ALA A 569 34.15 -12.44 -27.67
N PRO A 570 34.44 -11.84 -28.83
CA PRO A 570 34.94 -10.47 -28.91
C PRO A 570 34.00 -9.47 -28.24
N LEU A 571 34.57 -8.51 -27.50
CA LEU A 571 33.82 -7.50 -26.75
C LEU A 571 33.82 -6.15 -27.48
N LYS A 572 32.82 -5.33 -27.15
CA LYS A 572 32.65 -3.96 -27.66
C LYS A 572 32.73 -3.87 -29.18
N ILE A 573 31.88 -4.61 -29.87
CA ILE A 573 31.71 -4.46 -31.32
C ILE A 573 31.20 -3.04 -31.60
N ARG A 574 31.87 -2.33 -32.50
CA ARG A 574 31.54 -0.97 -32.93
C ARG A 574 31.41 -0.94 -34.44
N LEU A 575 30.47 -0.13 -34.91
CA LEU A 575 30.22 0.10 -36.32
C LEU A 575 30.54 1.56 -36.63
N TYR A 576 31.36 1.80 -37.65
CA TYR A 576 31.67 3.13 -38.16
C TYR A 576 31.39 3.18 -39.65
N MET A 577 30.65 4.19 -40.10
CA MET A 577 30.49 4.44 -41.53
C MET A 577 31.80 4.97 -42.10
N ALA A 578 32.37 4.25 -43.07
CA ALA A 578 33.59 4.66 -43.75
C ALA A 578 33.28 5.44 -45.04
N ASP A 579 32.17 5.12 -45.71
CA ASP A 579 31.61 5.77 -46.91
C ASP A 579 30.15 5.31 -47.12
N ASP A 580 29.40 5.92 -48.05
CA ASP A 580 27.97 5.64 -48.36
C ASP A 580 27.66 4.16 -48.72
N SER A 581 28.68 3.33 -48.90
CA SER A 581 28.59 1.90 -49.24
C SER A 581 29.56 1.02 -48.46
N LYS A 582 30.17 1.52 -47.38
CA LYS A 582 31.16 0.74 -46.60
C LYS A 582 31.01 0.93 -45.09
N LEU A 583 30.93 -0.20 -44.37
CA LEU A 583 30.82 -0.25 -42.92
C LEU A 583 32.08 -0.87 -42.30
N LEU A 584 32.75 -0.13 -41.43
CA LEU A 584 33.86 -0.64 -40.63
C LEU A 584 33.34 -1.24 -39.33
N ILE A 585 33.57 -2.54 -39.14
CA ILE A 585 33.28 -3.27 -37.92
C ILE A 585 34.58 -3.42 -37.12
N GLN A 586 34.61 -2.94 -35.89
CA GLN A 586 35.79 -2.99 -35.01
C GLN A 586 35.44 -3.61 -33.66
N TRP A 587 36.37 -4.34 -33.06
CA TRP A 587 36.22 -4.92 -31.72
C TRP A 587 37.47 -4.77 -30.88
N ASP A 588 37.32 -4.92 -29.57
CA ASP A 588 38.46 -4.86 -28.66
C ASP A 588 39.33 -6.14 -28.79
N ARG A 589 40.64 -5.99 -28.56
CA ARG A 589 41.59 -7.11 -28.55
C ARG A 589 41.30 -8.08 -27.40
N SER A 590 41.27 -9.37 -27.72
CA SER A 590 41.16 -10.46 -26.73
C SER A 590 42.38 -10.52 -25.81
N ALA A 591 42.16 -10.90 -24.54
CA ALA A 591 43.23 -11.05 -23.55
C ALA A 591 44.21 -12.19 -23.89
N THR A 592 43.73 -13.24 -24.57
CA THR A 592 44.52 -14.34 -25.10
C THR A 592 44.64 -14.23 -26.63
N ALA A 593 45.73 -14.77 -27.19
CA ALA A 593 45.94 -14.77 -28.63
C ALA A 593 44.96 -15.70 -29.33
N MET A 594 44.15 -15.17 -30.24
CA MET A 594 43.22 -15.93 -31.05
C MET A 594 43.88 -16.38 -32.35
N LYS A 595 43.45 -17.51 -32.88
CA LYS A 595 43.85 -17.98 -34.21
C LYS A 595 43.17 -17.14 -35.30
N ALA A 596 41.87 -16.88 -35.15
CA ALA A 596 41.09 -16.11 -36.11
C ALA A 596 39.85 -15.46 -35.46
N TYR A 597 39.22 -14.54 -36.20
CA TYR A 597 37.88 -14.04 -35.91
C TYR A 597 36.97 -14.30 -37.12
N ASN A 598 35.76 -14.80 -36.87
CA ASN A 598 34.74 -14.98 -37.90
C ASN A 598 33.72 -13.85 -37.79
N ILE A 599 33.45 -13.16 -38.89
CA ILE A 599 32.50 -12.05 -38.98
C ILE A 599 31.26 -12.56 -39.70
N TYR A 600 30.12 -12.48 -39.01
CA TYR A 600 28.83 -12.88 -39.54
C TYR A 600 27.97 -11.66 -39.83
N ARG A 601 27.19 -11.75 -40.90
CA ARG A 601 26.23 -10.72 -41.32
C ARG A 601 24.89 -11.36 -41.63
N SER A 602 23.81 -10.72 -41.19
CA SER A 602 22.45 -11.00 -41.62
C SER A 602 21.83 -9.76 -42.26
N ALA A 603 21.11 -9.93 -43.36
CA ALA A 603 20.29 -8.88 -43.96
C ALA A 603 18.84 -9.01 -43.47
N GLY A 604 18.34 -8.02 -42.72
CA GLY A 604 17.00 -8.03 -42.15
C GLY A 604 16.77 -9.19 -41.18
N LYS A 605 15.87 -10.12 -41.53
CA LYS A 605 15.54 -11.32 -40.72
C LYS A 605 16.15 -12.62 -41.27
N ALA A 606 17.05 -12.54 -42.25
CA ALA A 606 17.70 -13.72 -42.81
C ALA A 606 18.62 -14.40 -41.79
N ASP A 607 18.93 -15.67 -42.01
CA ASP A 607 19.93 -16.36 -41.20
C ASP A 607 21.31 -15.70 -41.36
N PRO A 608 22.13 -15.61 -40.30
CA PRO A 608 23.45 -15.02 -40.40
C PRO A 608 24.39 -15.86 -41.27
N GLU A 609 25.04 -15.20 -42.23
CA GLU A 609 26.04 -15.81 -43.10
C GLU A 609 27.45 -15.39 -42.67
N LEU A 610 28.41 -16.30 -42.79
CA LEU A 610 29.82 -16.01 -42.56
C LEU A 610 30.33 -15.15 -43.73
N VAL A 611 30.63 -13.88 -43.45
CA VAL A 611 31.16 -12.94 -44.44
C VAL A 611 32.65 -13.16 -44.63
N LYS A 612 33.38 -13.26 -43.51
CA LYS A 612 34.84 -13.39 -43.56
C LYS A 612 35.40 -14.01 -42.30
N THR A 613 36.47 -14.77 -42.46
CA THR A 613 37.39 -15.15 -41.38
C THR A 613 38.67 -14.35 -41.54
N ILE A 614 39.09 -13.62 -40.50
CA ILE A 614 40.32 -12.83 -40.49
C ILE A 614 41.32 -13.35 -39.45
N PRO A 615 42.64 -13.14 -39.64
CA PRO A 615 43.65 -13.56 -38.66
C PRO A 615 43.41 -12.93 -37.28
N GLY A 616 43.71 -13.65 -36.19
CA GLY A 616 43.48 -13.18 -34.83
C GLY A 616 44.34 -11.99 -34.39
N SER A 617 45.26 -11.52 -35.25
CA SER A 617 46.02 -10.27 -35.10
C SER A 617 45.29 -9.03 -35.65
N GLN A 618 44.15 -9.22 -36.33
CA GLN A 618 43.31 -8.14 -36.86
C GLN A 618 42.06 -7.97 -35.98
N PHE A 619 41.65 -6.72 -35.77
CA PHE A 619 40.56 -6.35 -34.87
C PHE A 619 39.51 -5.45 -35.53
N GLU A 620 39.60 -5.34 -36.85
CA GLU A 620 38.68 -4.57 -37.67
C GLU A 620 38.46 -5.24 -39.02
N TYR A 621 37.27 -5.05 -39.58
CA TYR A 621 36.87 -5.55 -40.87
C TYR A 621 36.01 -4.50 -41.58
N LEU A 622 36.34 -4.20 -42.83
CA LEU A 622 35.57 -3.29 -43.67
C LEU A 622 34.64 -4.10 -44.58
N ASP A 623 33.35 -4.06 -44.30
CA ASP A 623 32.32 -4.59 -45.19
C ASP A 623 32.02 -3.57 -46.28
N ALA A 624 32.34 -3.91 -47.53
CA ALA A 624 32.13 -3.06 -48.71
C ALA A 624 30.93 -3.49 -49.57
N GLU A 625 30.11 -4.43 -49.09
CA GLU A 625 28.96 -4.97 -49.82
C GLU A 625 27.61 -4.52 -49.22
N ILE A 626 27.64 -3.47 -48.38
CA ILE A 626 26.40 -2.88 -47.85
C ILE A 626 25.68 -2.10 -48.96
N LYS A 627 24.35 -2.20 -48.97
CA LYS A 627 23.48 -1.43 -49.86
C LYS A 627 22.63 -0.45 -49.06
N LYS A 628 22.37 0.72 -49.64
CA LYS A 628 21.49 1.74 -49.07
C LYS A 628 20.07 1.19 -48.86
N ASP A 629 19.40 1.67 -47.81
CA ASP A 629 18.04 1.29 -47.38
C ASP A 629 17.87 -0.18 -46.89
N ASN A 630 18.97 -0.88 -46.56
CA ASN A 630 18.95 -2.22 -45.98
C ASN A 630 19.42 -2.24 -44.51
N MET A 631 18.71 -3.00 -43.68
CA MET A 631 19.12 -3.31 -42.31
C MET A 631 20.10 -4.48 -42.30
N TYR A 632 21.28 -4.31 -41.71
CA TYR A 632 22.28 -5.36 -41.53
C TYR A 632 22.59 -5.59 -40.06
N TYR A 633 22.66 -6.85 -39.65
CA TYR A 633 23.08 -7.25 -38.30
C TYR A 633 24.43 -7.96 -38.38
N TYR A 634 25.35 -7.59 -37.48
CA TYR A 634 26.68 -8.18 -37.38
C TYR A 634 26.92 -8.75 -36.00
N PHE A 635 27.63 -9.87 -35.97
CA PHE A 635 28.33 -10.35 -34.78
C PHE A 635 29.65 -10.99 -35.20
N VAL A 636 30.55 -11.12 -34.24
CA VAL A 636 31.88 -11.68 -34.42
C VAL A 636 32.08 -12.79 -33.41
N THR A 637 32.68 -13.89 -33.83
CA THR A 637 33.14 -14.96 -32.92
C THR A 637 34.66 -15.04 -32.98
N SER A 638 35.27 -15.52 -31.91
CA SER A 638 36.72 -15.78 -31.84
C SER A 638 36.99 -17.27 -32.00
N VAL A 639 38.08 -17.60 -32.66
CA VAL A 639 38.56 -18.97 -32.83
C VAL A 639 39.91 -19.11 -32.14
N ASP A 640 40.02 -20.07 -31.21
CA ASP A 640 41.26 -20.32 -30.47
C ASP A 640 42.28 -21.16 -31.28
N SER A 641 43.43 -21.46 -30.67
CA SER A 641 44.47 -22.29 -31.28
C SER A 641 44.01 -23.72 -31.59
N ASN A 642 43.04 -24.24 -30.83
CA ASN A 642 42.45 -25.57 -31.01
C ASN A 642 41.34 -25.58 -32.07
N SER A 643 41.10 -24.45 -32.74
CA SER A 643 40.03 -24.26 -33.73
C SER A 643 38.62 -24.37 -33.14
N ILE A 644 38.48 -24.12 -31.84
CA ILE A 644 37.19 -24.03 -31.15
C ILE A 644 36.68 -22.61 -31.30
N GLU A 645 35.44 -22.49 -31.75
CA GLU A 645 34.75 -21.21 -31.92
C GLU A 645 34.00 -20.79 -30.65
N SER A 646 34.06 -19.51 -30.33
CA SER A 646 33.33 -18.92 -29.20
C SER A 646 31.82 -18.86 -29.46
N GLU A 647 31.08 -18.52 -28.41
CA GLU A 647 29.73 -17.96 -28.59
C GLU A 647 29.77 -16.65 -29.41
N ARG A 648 28.61 -16.21 -29.93
CA ARG A 648 28.49 -14.94 -30.66
C ARG A 648 28.74 -13.74 -29.74
N SER A 649 29.41 -12.71 -30.26
CA SER A 649 29.50 -11.42 -29.59
C SER A 649 28.13 -10.70 -29.54
N GLN A 650 28.10 -9.54 -28.88
CA GLN A 650 26.93 -8.68 -28.91
C GLN A 650 26.54 -8.36 -30.36
N LEU A 651 25.26 -8.62 -30.68
CA LEU A 651 24.68 -8.26 -31.98
C LEU A 651 24.64 -6.74 -32.11
N VAL A 652 25.24 -6.21 -33.17
CA VAL A 652 25.17 -4.80 -33.56
C VAL A 652 24.46 -4.69 -34.89
N PHE A 653 23.75 -3.59 -35.12
CA PHE A 653 23.02 -3.39 -36.36
C PHE A 653 23.34 -2.05 -36.99
N TYR A 654 23.29 -2.03 -38.31
CA TYR A 654 23.32 -0.85 -39.16
C TYR A 654 22.02 -0.77 -39.94
N GLY A 655 21.44 0.42 -40.02
CA GLY A 655 20.18 0.68 -40.71
C GLY A 655 19.95 2.17 -40.83
N GLU A 656 19.84 2.67 -42.05
CA GLU A 656 19.37 4.03 -42.36
C GLU A 656 17.92 4.01 -42.80
#